data_AF-A0A7I9XH17-F1
#
_entry.id   AF-A0A7I9XH17-F1
#
_cell.length_a   1.000
_cell.length_b   1.000
_cell.length_c   1.000
_cell.angle_alpha   90.00
_cell.angle_beta   90.00
_cell.angle_gamma   90.00
#
_symmetry.space_group_name_H-M   'P 1'
#
loop_
_entity.id
_entity.type
_entity.pdbx_description
1 polymer ?
#
loop_
_entity_poly.entity_id
_entity_poly.type
_entity_poly.pdbx_seq_one_letter_code
_entity_poly.pdbx_strand_id
1 'polypeptide(L)'
;MDTWNLLDDACRELAAVDRAGLDSTHHVAHAKRLMHRLGAFERYWLFPGAARLATFLGYLEAMATVSLSEQVSLVVRLLSDYGDRAALFDLGSPLSDQELVAQARQQQFYTVLLADDSPQEAPESLAESLRALRKADDEVQIELLVVSSVEDAVTAVALNGEIQAAIVRHDLPLRSHDRVPLMTTLLGVSDDAGVVDSGRDAVECGEWMRLLRPHIDLYLLTDESIAADTEEEPDIYDRTFYRLNDVTDLHSTVLAGIRKRYSTPYFDALRAYAAEPVGQFHALPVARGASIFNSRSLQDMGEFYGRNIFMAETSSTSGGLDSLLDPHGTIRIAMDKAAKTWNADNTYFVTNGTSTANKIVGQALTRPGDIVLIDRNCHKSHHYSLVLAGAYPMYLDAYPLAPFAIYGAVSLQTIKRALLDLEAAGQLHRVRMISLTNCTFDGVVYNPQRVMEEILAIKPDICFLWDEAWYAFATAVPWARQRTAMVAAESLEAMLRSPDYAEEYEAWRASMAGVERSRWSEHRLLPAPSVRVRVYATHSTHKSLSALRQASMIHVRDQDFNAQARESFTEAFLTHTSTSPNQQLLASLDLARRQVDIEGFHMVRRVYDMALVFRHRVRKDRSISKWFRILDEDDLVPARFRESTVSSYRQVRQGALAEWNEAWRSDEFVLDPTRVTLYIGKTGMTGYDFREKILMERFGIQINKTSINSVLLIFTIGVTWSSVHYLLDALRRVAGELDHAWDAASIDDRALLQRKVAEVTEDLPPLPDFSEFDHAFRPDGASGFGDMRAAFYGGYEESDREHVLLGDAGRRVADGKTLVSTTFVVPYPPGFPVLVPGQVVSKEILYFLAELDVKEIHGYNPDLGLAVFTQEALARMANPPRASNASPADTAS
;
A
#
# COMPACT_ATOMS: atom_id res chain seq x y z
N MET A 1 -5.24 -19.82 12.23
CA MET A 1 -5.34 -19.29 13.61
C MET A 1 -6.77 -19.31 14.16
N ASP A 2 -7.73 -18.57 13.59
CA ASP A 2 -9.09 -18.49 14.17
C ASP A 2 -9.79 -19.84 14.37
N THR A 3 -9.63 -20.77 13.42
CA THR A 3 -10.20 -22.11 13.56
C THR A 3 -9.53 -22.91 14.70
N TRP A 4 -8.24 -22.64 14.99
CA TRP A 4 -7.55 -23.19 16.15
C TRP A 4 -8.06 -22.61 17.46
N ASN A 5 -8.31 -21.30 17.53
CA ASN A 5 -8.95 -20.68 18.71
C ASN A 5 -10.35 -21.25 18.96
N LEU A 6 -11.16 -21.43 17.91
CA LEU A 6 -12.47 -22.08 18.02
C LEU A 6 -12.36 -23.52 18.50
N LEU A 7 -11.31 -24.24 18.09
CA LEU A 7 -11.06 -25.59 18.56
C LEU A 7 -10.67 -25.59 20.04
N ASP A 8 -9.84 -24.65 20.49
CA ASP A 8 -9.49 -24.49 21.91
C ASP A 8 -10.73 -24.28 22.78
N ASP A 9 -11.59 -23.34 22.38
CA ASP A 9 -12.86 -23.07 23.07
C ASP A 9 -13.75 -24.33 23.10
N ALA A 10 -13.93 -25.00 21.95
CA ALA A 10 -14.74 -26.20 21.86
C ALA A 10 -14.18 -27.35 22.72
N CYS A 11 -12.86 -27.51 22.80
CA CYS A 11 -12.21 -28.52 23.63
C CYS A 11 -12.33 -28.20 25.12
N ARG A 12 -12.24 -26.93 25.53
CA ARG A 12 -12.48 -26.50 26.92
C ARG A 12 -13.91 -26.74 27.37
N GLU A 13 -14.87 -26.37 26.52
CA GLU A 13 -16.29 -26.66 26.76
C GLU A 13 -16.56 -28.16 26.86
N LEU A 14 -16.02 -28.95 25.92
CA LEU A 14 -16.13 -30.41 25.96
C LEU A 14 -15.58 -30.98 27.26
N ALA A 15 -14.38 -30.57 27.68
CA ALA A 15 -13.76 -31.03 28.93
C ALA A 15 -14.53 -30.61 30.19
N ALA A 16 -15.26 -29.49 30.15
CA ALA A 16 -16.13 -29.06 31.24
C ALA A 16 -17.42 -29.88 31.31
N VAL A 17 -18.08 -30.12 30.17
CA VAL A 17 -19.30 -30.90 30.04
C VAL A 17 -19.07 -32.37 30.41
N ASP A 18 -17.98 -32.95 29.92
CA ASP A 18 -17.57 -34.33 30.21
C ASP A 18 -17.25 -34.52 31.70
N ARG A 19 -16.50 -33.59 32.31
CA ARG A 19 -16.25 -33.59 33.78
C ARG A 19 -17.53 -33.43 34.61
N ALA A 20 -18.52 -32.70 34.09
CA ALA A 20 -19.82 -32.53 34.74
C ALA A 20 -20.75 -33.75 34.57
N GLY A 21 -20.36 -34.76 33.79
CA GLY A 21 -21.18 -35.95 33.51
C GLY A 21 -22.42 -35.64 32.67
N LEU A 22 -22.40 -34.55 31.90
CA LEU A 22 -23.48 -34.12 31.02
C LEU A 22 -23.33 -34.76 29.62
N ASP A 23 -24.38 -34.71 28.81
CA ASP A 23 -24.33 -35.22 27.42
C ASP A 23 -23.33 -34.41 26.58
N SER A 24 -22.23 -35.05 26.19
CA SER A 24 -21.13 -34.47 25.44
C SER A 24 -21.25 -34.67 23.91
N THR A 25 -22.28 -35.36 23.43
CA THR A 25 -22.43 -35.77 22.01
C THR A 25 -22.31 -34.59 21.05
N HIS A 26 -22.96 -33.47 21.36
CA HIS A 26 -22.89 -32.25 20.54
C HIS A 26 -21.48 -31.64 20.50
N HIS A 27 -20.82 -31.56 21.67
CA HIS A 27 -19.49 -30.96 21.81
C HIS A 27 -18.41 -31.82 21.13
N VAL A 28 -18.49 -33.14 21.26
CA VAL A 28 -17.62 -34.08 20.53
C VAL A 28 -17.79 -33.89 19.03
N ALA A 29 -19.03 -33.84 18.54
CA ALA A 29 -19.29 -33.61 17.11
C ALA A 29 -18.78 -32.24 16.65
N HIS A 30 -18.85 -31.21 17.50
CA HIS A 30 -18.32 -29.89 17.21
C HIS A 30 -16.80 -29.89 17.08
N ALA A 31 -16.08 -30.39 18.10
CA ALA A 31 -14.62 -30.49 18.08
C ALA A 31 -14.14 -31.32 16.88
N LYS A 32 -14.79 -32.46 16.61
CA LYS A 32 -14.47 -33.32 15.46
C LYS A 32 -14.62 -32.58 14.12
N ARG A 33 -15.70 -31.81 13.92
CA ARG A 33 -15.89 -31.00 12.71
C ARG A 33 -14.79 -29.95 12.53
N LEU A 34 -14.39 -29.27 13.60
CA LEU A 34 -13.30 -28.29 13.56
C LEU A 34 -11.96 -28.94 13.23
N MET A 35 -11.64 -30.09 13.85
CA MET A 35 -10.44 -30.86 13.54
C MET A 35 -10.42 -31.33 12.08
N HIS A 36 -11.52 -31.88 11.56
CA HIS A 36 -11.59 -32.26 10.14
C HIS A 36 -11.40 -31.07 9.19
N ARG A 37 -11.96 -29.90 9.53
CA ARG A 37 -11.75 -28.67 8.76
C ARG A 37 -10.28 -28.24 8.78
N LEU A 38 -9.60 -28.33 9.93
CA LEU A 38 -8.17 -28.05 10.04
C LEU A 38 -7.34 -29.06 9.23
N GLY A 39 -7.71 -30.35 9.22
CA GLY A 39 -6.98 -31.40 8.52
C GLY A 39 -6.86 -31.20 7.01
N ALA A 40 -7.78 -30.44 6.40
CA ALA A 40 -7.67 -30.05 5.01
C ALA A 40 -6.51 -29.08 4.73
N PHE A 41 -6.04 -28.35 5.74
CA PHE A 41 -5.06 -27.27 5.62
C PHE A 41 -3.74 -27.58 6.33
N GLU A 42 -3.75 -28.27 7.48
CA GLU A 42 -2.57 -28.52 8.33
C GLU A 42 -1.39 -29.23 7.65
N ARG A 43 -1.58 -29.78 6.46
CA ARG A 43 -0.49 -30.32 5.62
C ARG A 43 0.43 -29.23 5.04
N TYR A 44 -0.03 -27.99 4.98
CA TYR A 44 0.71 -26.86 4.40
C TYR A 44 1.45 -26.00 5.45
N TRP A 45 1.52 -26.48 6.70
CA TRP A 45 2.22 -25.83 7.81
C TRP A 45 3.10 -26.84 8.53
N LEU A 46 4.23 -26.38 9.08
CA LEU A 46 5.08 -27.22 9.93
C LEU A 46 4.46 -27.39 11.32
N PHE A 47 3.81 -26.33 11.82
CA PHE A 47 3.15 -26.34 13.11
C PHE A 47 1.75 -25.74 13.03
N PRO A 48 0.73 -26.36 13.67
CA PRO A 48 0.81 -27.59 14.47
C PRO A 48 1.07 -28.86 13.65
N GLY A 49 0.64 -28.88 12.39
CA GLY A 49 0.92 -29.93 11.42
C GLY A 49 -0.03 -31.12 11.52
N ALA A 50 -0.12 -31.87 10.42
CA ALA A 50 -1.05 -33.00 10.28
C ALA A 50 -0.86 -34.10 11.36
N ALA A 51 0.39 -34.37 11.75
CA ALA A 51 0.70 -35.40 12.76
C ALA A 51 0.11 -35.06 14.14
N ARG A 52 0.20 -33.80 14.59
CA ARG A 52 -0.36 -33.39 15.89
C ARG A 52 -1.89 -33.40 15.86
N LEU A 53 -2.47 -32.98 14.74
CA LEU A 53 -3.91 -33.05 14.56
C LEU A 53 -4.44 -34.50 14.64
N ALA A 54 -3.70 -35.46 14.06
CA ALA A 54 -4.02 -36.88 14.20
C ALA A 54 -3.95 -37.36 15.67
N THR A 55 -2.95 -36.91 16.43
CA THR A 55 -2.87 -37.16 17.88
C THR A 55 -4.08 -36.59 18.63
N PHE A 56 -4.56 -35.39 18.27
CA PHE A 56 -5.75 -34.79 18.87
C PHE A 56 -7.04 -35.54 18.55
N LEU A 57 -7.17 -36.05 17.32
CA LEU A 57 -8.25 -36.97 16.97
C LEU A 57 -8.20 -38.23 17.82
N GLY A 58 -7.01 -38.80 18.06
CA GLY A 58 -6.81 -39.93 18.96
C GLY A 58 -7.26 -39.65 20.40
N TYR A 59 -6.92 -38.47 20.95
CA TYR A 59 -7.43 -38.07 22.27
C TYR A 59 -8.95 -37.90 22.31
N LEU A 60 -9.54 -37.35 21.24
CA LEU A 60 -10.99 -37.19 21.13
C LEU A 60 -11.70 -38.55 21.06
N GLU A 61 -11.17 -39.50 20.30
CA GLU A 61 -11.70 -40.87 20.18
C GLU A 61 -11.57 -41.66 21.49
N ALA A 62 -10.48 -41.44 22.23
CA ALA A 62 -10.27 -42.03 23.55
C ALA A 62 -11.06 -41.31 24.66
N MET A 63 -11.82 -40.26 24.35
CA MET A 63 -12.50 -39.38 25.33
C MET A 63 -11.54 -38.82 26.40
N ALA A 64 -10.27 -38.62 26.06
CA ALA A 64 -9.27 -37.98 26.92
C ALA A 64 -9.43 -36.45 26.92
N THR A 65 -10.61 -35.96 27.29
CA THR A 65 -11.06 -34.58 27.08
C THR A 65 -10.19 -33.53 27.79
N VAL A 66 -9.70 -33.83 28.99
CA VAL A 66 -8.81 -32.94 29.76
C VAL A 66 -7.46 -32.78 29.05
N SER A 67 -6.81 -33.89 28.70
CA SER A 67 -5.52 -33.87 27.99
C SER A 67 -5.65 -33.23 26.61
N LEU A 68 -6.75 -33.49 25.90
CA LEU A 68 -7.04 -32.83 24.63
C LEU A 68 -7.11 -31.31 24.79
N SER A 69 -7.87 -30.82 25.78
CA SER A 69 -8.00 -29.39 26.04
C SER A 69 -6.67 -28.73 26.40
N GLU A 70 -5.87 -29.36 27.26
CA GLU A 70 -4.56 -28.83 27.67
C GLU A 70 -3.59 -28.75 26.49
N GLN A 71 -3.52 -29.80 25.67
CA GLN A 71 -2.62 -29.85 24.52
C GLN A 71 -3.04 -28.89 23.40
N VAL A 72 -4.34 -28.77 23.11
CA VAL A 72 -4.84 -27.80 22.14
C VAL A 72 -4.57 -26.36 22.60
N SER A 73 -4.84 -26.04 23.87
CA SER A 73 -4.52 -24.72 24.46
C SER A 73 -3.03 -24.38 24.32
N LEU A 74 -2.16 -25.34 24.62
CA LEU A 74 -0.72 -25.16 24.50
C LEU A 74 -0.32 -24.88 23.03
N VAL A 75 -0.83 -25.68 22.11
CA VAL A 75 -0.53 -25.53 20.68
C VAL A 75 -1.03 -24.20 20.14
N VAL A 76 -2.23 -23.76 20.51
CA VAL A 76 -2.78 -22.46 20.11
C VAL A 76 -1.90 -21.32 20.60
N ARG A 77 -1.40 -21.39 21.84
CA ARG A 77 -0.45 -20.42 22.37
C ARG A 77 0.85 -20.40 21.56
N LEU A 78 1.46 -21.55 21.35
CA LEU A 78 2.73 -21.64 20.60
C LEU A 78 2.58 -21.19 19.13
N LEU A 79 1.46 -21.53 18.48
CA LEU A 79 1.16 -21.08 17.13
C LEU A 79 1.01 -19.55 17.07
N SER A 80 0.41 -18.95 18.10
CA SER A 80 0.25 -17.49 18.20
C SER A 80 1.58 -16.76 18.35
N ASP A 81 2.46 -17.31 19.20
CA ASP A 81 3.69 -16.64 19.63
C ASP A 81 4.87 -16.94 18.68
N TYR A 82 4.89 -18.12 18.07
CA TYR A 82 6.06 -18.65 17.34
C TYR A 82 5.79 -19.13 15.91
N GLY A 83 4.54 -19.29 15.47
CA GLY A 83 4.27 -19.76 14.10
C GLY A 83 4.84 -21.15 13.80
N ASP A 84 5.43 -21.36 12.62
CA ASP A 84 6.09 -22.64 12.27
C ASP A 84 7.34 -22.91 13.12
N ARG A 85 7.95 -21.87 13.70
CA ARG A 85 9.10 -22.05 14.62
C ARG A 85 8.75 -22.93 15.82
N ALA A 86 7.48 -22.97 16.20
CA ALA A 86 6.98 -23.86 17.24
C ALA A 86 7.22 -25.36 16.93
N ALA A 87 7.45 -25.74 15.67
CA ALA A 87 7.80 -27.10 15.29
C ALA A 87 9.11 -27.60 15.92
N LEU A 88 10.04 -26.68 16.25
CA LEU A 88 11.31 -27.00 16.90
C LEU A 88 11.20 -27.19 18.42
N PHE A 89 10.06 -26.84 19.02
CA PHE A 89 9.89 -26.94 20.47
C PHE A 89 9.49 -28.37 20.87
N ASP A 90 10.13 -28.87 21.93
CA ASP A 90 9.73 -30.09 22.61
C ASP A 90 8.61 -29.76 23.61
N LEU A 91 7.38 -30.21 23.31
CA LEU A 91 6.21 -30.01 24.17
C LEU A 91 6.29 -30.81 25.49
N GLY A 92 7.19 -31.79 25.60
CA GLY A 92 7.42 -32.57 26.81
C GLY A 92 8.37 -31.89 27.81
N SER A 93 9.10 -30.85 27.38
CA SER A 93 10.06 -30.11 28.19
C SER A 93 9.52 -28.74 28.61
N PRO A 94 10.00 -28.14 29.73
CA PRO A 94 9.57 -26.82 30.15
C PRO A 94 9.80 -25.76 29.06
N LEU A 95 8.73 -25.05 28.67
CA LEU A 95 8.80 -24.04 27.61
C LEU A 95 9.70 -22.87 27.99
N SER A 96 9.69 -22.44 29.24
CA SER A 96 10.50 -21.32 29.73
C SER A 96 11.99 -21.47 29.40
N ASP A 97 12.49 -22.70 29.49
CA ASP A 97 13.90 -22.99 29.28
C ASP A 97 14.24 -22.96 27.79
N GLN A 98 13.32 -23.44 26.95
CA GLN A 98 13.45 -23.41 25.49
C GLN A 98 13.33 -21.98 24.94
N GLU A 99 12.39 -21.19 25.46
CA GLU A 99 12.23 -19.76 25.11
C GLU A 99 13.47 -18.95 25.48
N LEU A 100 14.05 -19.20 26.67
CA LEU A 100 15.26 -18.53 27.12
C LEU A 100 16.45 -18.84 26.20
N VAL A 101 16.62 -20.10 25.80
CA VAL A 101 17.67 -20.52 24.86
C VAL A 101 17.44 -19.90 23.47
N ALA A 102 16.20 -19.91 22.99
CA ALA A 102 15.82 -19.34 21.70
C ALA A 102 16.06 -17.82 21.63
N GLN A 103 15.81 -17.09 22.73
CA GLN A 103 16.08 -15.65 22.84
C GLN A 103 17.58 -15.36 22.94
N ALA A 104 18.33 -16.16 23.71
CA ALA A 104 19.76 -15.96 23.92
C ALA A 104 20.59 -16.17 22.63
N ARG A 105 20.17 -17.09 21.76
CA ARG A 105 20.91 -17.45 20.54
C ARG A 105 20.70 -16.51 19.35
N GLN A 106 19.71 -15.60 19.39
CA GLN A 106 19.31 -14.72 18.27
C GLN A 106 19.10 -15.45 16.91
N GLN A 107 18.86 -16.76 16.94
CA GLN A 107 18.71 -17.59 15.74
C GLN A 107 17.44 -17.20 14.98
N GLN A 108 17.58 -17.03 13.67
CA GLN A 108 16.47 -16.86 12.75
C GLN A 108 15.93 -18.24 12.32
N PHE A 109 14.63 -18.36 12.14
CA PHE A 109 13.98 -19.60 11.69
C PHE A 109 13.18 -19.34 10.43
N TYR A 110 13.31 -20.22 9.43
CA TYR A 110 12.54 -20.14 8.19
C TYR A 110 12.05 -21.51 7.72
N THR A 111 10.85 -21.52 7.15
CA THR A 111 10.29 -22.69 6.48
C THR A 111 10.81 -22.75 5.04
N VAL A 112 11.28 -23.92 4.61
CA VAL A 112 11.65 -24.21 3.22
C VAL A 112 10.71 -25.29 2.70
N LEU A 113 10.03 -25.01 1.60
CA LEU A 113 9.17 -25.98 0.93
C LEU A 113 10.03 -26.96 0.14
N LEU A 114 9.80 -28.25 0.33
CA LEU A 114 10.38 -29.31 -0.48
C LEU A 114 9.23 -30.04 -1.19
N ALA A 115 9.11 -29.84 -2.49
CA ALA A 115 8.14 -30.54 -3.32
C ALA A 115 8.80 -31.81 -3.89
N ASP A 116 8.54 -32.93 -3.22
CA ASP A 116 9.14 -34.25 -3.45
C ASP A 116 8.13 -35.34 -3.08
N ASP A 117 7.82 -36.24 -4.03
CA ASP A 117 6.90 -37.36 -3.85
C ASP A 117 7.60 -38.66 -3.41
N SER A 118 8.91 -38.61 -3.16
CA SER A 118 9.67 -39.75 -2.66
C SER A 118 9.14 -40.23 -1.30
N PRO A 119 9.01 -41.55 -1.07
CA PRO A 119 8.61 -42.07 0.23
C PRO A 119 9.58 -41.59 1.33
N GLN A 120 9.07 -41.09 2.45
CA GLN A 120 9.91 -40.64 3.58
C GLN A 120 10.82 -41.76 4.14
N GLU A 121 10.41 -43.02 4.00
CA GLU A 121 11.17 -44.21 4.42
C GLU A 121 12.15 -44.71 3.35
N ALA A 122 12.25 -44.03 2.20
CA ALA A 122 13.19 -44.41 1.15
C ALA A 122 14.65 -44.25 1.64
N PRO A 123 15.55 -45.20 1.29
CA PRO A 123 16.97 -44.99 1.50
C PRO A 123 17.39 -43.71 0.76
N GLU A 124 18.12 -42.81 1.43
CA GLU A 124 18.61 -41.54 0.84
C GLU A 124 17.52 -40.49 0.55
N SER A 125 16.47 -40.40 1.39
CA SER A 125 15.53 -39.27 1.36
C SER A 125 16.28 -37.93 1.35
N LEU A 126 15.96 -37.06 0.37
CA LEU A 126 16.53 -35.71 0.27
C LEU A 126 16.21 -34.89 1.52
N ALA A 127 15.00 -35.02 2.05
CA ALA A 127 14.57 -34.31 3.26
C ALA A 127 15.46 -34.67 4.46
N GLU A 128 15.71 -35.96 4.70
CA GLU A 128 16.58 -36.41 5.78
C GLU A 128 18.04 -36.03 5.56
N SER A 129 18.51 -36.08 4.31
CA SER A 129 19.87 -35.66 3.94
C SER A 129 20.10 -34.18 4.21
N LEU A 130 19.14 -33.31 3.88
CA LEU A 130 19.18 -31.89 4.19
C LEU A 130 19.07 -31.63 5.70
N ARG A 131 18.21 -32.36 6.42
CA ARG A 131 18.09 -32.25 7.89
C ARG A 131 19.38 -32.63 8.59
N ALA A 132 20.10 -33.65 8.10
CA ALA A 132 21.38 -34.09 8.67
C ALA A 132 22.50 -33.05 8.54
N LEU A 133 22.39 -32.09 7.61
CA LEU A 133 23.37 -31.01 7.42
C LEU A 133 23.16 -29.82 8.37
N ARG A 134 22.02 -29.75 9.06
CA ARG A 134 21.72 -28.67 10.00
C ARG A 134 22.63 -28.73 11.21
N LYS A 135 23.15 -27.57 11.62
CA LYS A 135 23.90 -27.45 12.87
C LYS A 135 23.13 -26.61 13.87
N ALA A 136 23.15 -27.03 15.13
CA ALA A 136 22.40 -26.37 16.21
C ALA A 136 22.89 -24.94 16.53
N ASP A 137 24.09 -24.57 16.07
CA ASP A 137 24.74 -23.27 16.24
C ASP A 137 24.63 -22.36 15.00
N ASP A 138 24.00 -22.80 13.90
CA ASP A 138 23.79 -21.95 12.73
C ASP A 138 22.89 -20.75 13.08
N GLU A 139 23.29 -19.55 12.64
CA GLU A 139 22.53 -18.29 12.83
C GLU A 139 21.15 -18.36 12.16
N VAL A 140 21.06 -19.07 11.03
CA VAL A 140 19.83 -19.31 10.28
C VAL A 140 19.50 -20.78 10.38
N GLN A 141 18.37 -21.10 11.00
CA GLN A 141 17.79 -22.43 11.07
C GLN A 141 16.70 -22.56 10.01
N ILE A 142 16.71 -23.68 9.28
CA ILE A 142 15.65 -24.02 8.33
C ILE A 142 14.98 -25.33 8.72
N GLU A 143 13.70 -25.45 8.41
CA GLU A 143 12.97 -26.72 8.49
C GLU A 143 12.16 -26.95 7.21
N LEU A 144 12.00 -28.22 6.84
CA LEU A 144 11.44 -28.63 5.57
C LEU A 144 9.96 -28.97 5.69
N LEU A 145 9.13 -28.22 4.97
CA LEU A 145 7.74 -28.57 4.71
C LEU A 145 7.68 -29.42 3.43
N VAL A 146 7.37 -30.71 3.56
CA VAL A 146 7.37 -31.64 2.43
C VAL A 146 5.97 -31.77 1.84
N VAL A 147 5.85 -31.62 0.53
CA VAL A 147 4.62 -31.80 -0.24
C VAL A 147 4.89 -32.68 -1.47
N SER A 148 3.88 -33.38 -1.97
CA SER A 148 4.09 -34.45 -2.96
C SER A 148 3.50 -34.16 -4.35
N SER A 149 3.04 -32.93 -4.62
CA SER A 149 2.46 -32.57 -5.92
C SER A 149 2.63 -31.08 -6.23
N VAL A 150 2.53 -30.71 -7.50
CA VAL A 150 2.54 -29.31 -7.94
C VAL A 150 1.38 -28.53 -7.31
N GLU A 151 0.17 -29.10 -7.33
CA GLU A 151 -1.01 -28.52 -6.67
C GLU A 151 -0.77 -28.22 -5.19
N ASP A 152 -0.14 -29.15 -4.46
CA ASP A 152 0.18 -28.95 -3.04
C ASP A 152 1.28 -27.92 -2.83
N ALA A 153 2.28 -27.87 -3.69
CA ALA A 153 3.39 -26.91 -3.60
C ALA A 153 2.90 -25.47 -3.82
N VAL A 154 2.11 -25.24 -4.86
CA VAL A 154 1.49 -23.93 -5.13
C VAL A 154 0.54 -23.53 -4.01
N THR A 155 -0.27 -24.48 -3.51
CA THR A 155 -1.18 -24.25 -2.39
C THR A 155 -0.42 -23.86 -1.12
N ALA A 156 0.69 -24.54 -0.81
CA ALA A 156 1.54 -24.20 0.33
C ALA A 156 2.09 -22.77 0.21
N VAL A 157 2.62 -22.38 -0.96
CA VAL A 157 3.15 -21.02 -1.21
C VAL A 157 2.07 -19.95 -1.11
N ALA A 158 0.85 -20.24 -1.58
CA ALA A 158 -0.30 -19.34 -1.47
C ALA A 158 -0.79 -19.17 -0.01
N LEU A 159 -0.68 -20.21 0.80
CA LEU A 159 -1.28 -20.25 2.13
C LEU A 159 -0.32 -19.94 3.27
N ASN A 160 0.91 -20.44 3.21
CA ASN A 160 1.89 -20.32 4.28
C ASN A 160 2.88 -19.18 3.99
N GLY A 161 2.71 -18.10 4.75
CA GLY A 161 3.56 -16.92 4.64
C GLY A 161 4.98 -17.10 5.18
N GLU A 162 5.23 -18.15 5.96
CA GLU A 162 6.53 -18.42 6.59
C GLU A 162 7.49 -19.17 5.64
N ILE A 163 7.00 -19.70 4.52
CA ILE A 163 7.84 -20.25 3.45
C ILE A 163 8.71 -19.14 2.87
N GLN A 164 10.03 -19.37 2.88
CA GLN A 164 11.03 -18.44 2.35
C GLN A 164 11.80 -18.96 1.14
N ALA A 165 11.76 -20.26 0.89
CA ALA A 165 12.32 -20.85 -0.32
C ALA A 165 11.55 -22.11 -0.71
N ALA A 166 11.62 -22.51 -1.97
CA ALA A 166 11.05 -23.74 -2.47
C ALA A 166 12.07 -24.54 -3.30
N ILE A 167 12.15 -25.84 -3.05
CA ILE A 167 12.91 -26.81 -3.82
C ILE A 167 11.88 -27.69 -4.53
N VAL A 168 11.89 -27.72 -5.86
CA VAL A 168 10.92 -28.43 -6.68
C VAL A 168 11.61 -29.50 -7.51
N ARG A 169 11.14 -30.75 -7.45
CA ARG A 169 11.60 -31.82 -8.34
C ARG A 169 10.92 -31.71 -9.71
N HIS A 170 11.67 -31.93 -10.79
CA HIS A 170 11.18 -31.70 -12.15
C HIS A 170 10.04 -32.63 -12.60
N ASP A 171 10.02 -33.86 -12.08
CA ASP A 171 9.10 -34.95 -12.39
C ASP A 171 8.01 -35.11 -11.31
N LEU A 172 7.72 -34.04 -10.58
CA LEU A 172 6.68 -34.02 -9.55
C LEU A 172 5.29 -34.16 -10.21
N PRO A 173 4.40 -35.02 -9.68
CA PRO A 173 3.07 -35.17 -10.25
C PRO A 173 2.26 -33.87 -10.13
N LEU A 174 1.49 -33.54 -11.16
CA LEU A 174 0.70 -32.32 -11.19
C LEU A 174 -0.36 -32.30 -10.07
N ARG A 175 -1.09 -33.41 -9.92
CA ARG A 175 -2.32 -33.47 -9.10
C ARG A 175 -2.07 -33.91 -7.66
N SER A 176 -2.73 -33.25 -6.72
CA SER A 176 -2.76 -33.69 -5.33
C SER A 176 -3.64 -34.93 -5.16
N HIS A 177 -3.26 -35.80 -4.22
CA HIS A 177 -4.09 -36.91 -3.77
C HIS A 177 -5.38 -36.44 -3.08
N ASP A 178 -5.36 -35.25 -2.45
CA ASP A 178 -6.50 -34.67 -1.76
C ASP A 178 -6.89 -33.34 -2.43
N ARG A 179 -8.01 -33.35 -3.16
CA ARG A 179 -8.46 -32.15 -3.89
C ARG A 179 -8.87 -31.04 -2.93
N VAL A 180 -8.03 -30.02 -2.79
CA VAL A 180 -8.43 -28.72 -2.23
C VAL A 180 -8.92 -27.83 -3.38
N PRO A 181 -10.17 -27.29 -3.37
CA PRO A 181 -10.69 -26.45 -4.45
C PRO A 181 -10.08 -25.03 -4.50
N LEU A 182 -8.78 -24.89 -4.22
CA LEU A 182 -8.11 -23.60 -4.09
C LEU A 182 -7.50 -23.12 -5.41
N MET A 183 -6.90 -24.03 -6.20
CA MET A 183 -6.22 -23.66 -7.45
C MET A 183 -7.15 -23.02 -8.49
N THR A 184 -8.32 -23.61 -8.72
CA THR A 184 -9.35 -23.07 -9.64
C THR A 184 -9.83 -21.68 -9.24
N THR A 185 -9.68 -21.34 -7.95
CA THR A 185 -10.22 -20.12 -7.35
C THR A 185 -9.17 -19.00 -7.28
N LEU A 186 -7.89 -19.34 -7.05
CA LEU A 186 -6.81 -18.36 -6.88
C LEU A 186 -6.23 -17.82 -8.20
N LEU A 187 -6.22 -18.63 -9.26
CA LEU A 187 -5.53 -18.31 -10.52
C LEU A 187 -6.46 -17.97 -11.69
N GLY A 188 -7.79 -18.01 -11.47
CA GLY A 188 -8.77 -17.87 -12.54
C GLY A 188 -8.98 -19.17 -13.31
N VAL A 189 -10.07 -19.22 -14.07
CA VAL A 189 -10.55 -20.44 -14.75
C VAL A 189 -9.59 -20.81 -15.89
N SER A 190 -8.65 -21.72 -15.62
CA SER A 190 -8.22 -22.70 -16.63
C SER A 190 -9.07 -23.95 -16.40
N ASP A 191 -10.13 -24.08 -17.21
CA ASP A 191 -11.05 -25.23 -17.24
C ASP A 191 -10.48 -26.36 -18.11
N ASP A 192 -9.15 -26.54 -18.17
CA ASP A 192 -8.56 -27.67 -18.89
C ASP A 192 -8.65 -28.95 -18.06
N ALA A 193 -9.83 -29.56 -18.14
CA ALA A 193 -10.17 -30.89 -17.62
C ALA A 193 -9.45 -32.05 -18.38
N GLY A 194 -8.34 -31.75 -19.07
CA GLY A 194 -7.62 -32.68 -19.94
C GLY A 194 -6.09 -32.67 -19.81
N VAL A 195 -5.51 -32.00 -18.81
CA VAL A 195 -4.06 -31.97 -18.64
C VAL A 195 -3.55 -33.32 -18.14
N VAL A 196 -2.81 -34.00 -19.01
CA VAL A 196 -2.01 -35.21 -18.70
C VAL A 196 -0.71 -34.74 -18.05
N ASP A 197 -0.20 -35.46 -17.05
CA ASP A 197 1.15 -35.24 -16.47
C ASP A 197 2.15 -35.02 -17.60
N SER A 198 2.79 -33.85 -17.61
CA SER A 198 3.68 -33.42 -18.69
C SER A 198 5.06 -33.14 -18.15
N GLY A 199 6.10 -33.28 -18.97
CA GLY A 199 7.46 -32.88 -18.57
C GLY A 199 7.65 -31.37 -18.33
N ARG A 200 6.61 -30.54 -18.50
CA ARG A 200 6.64 -29.08 -18.29
C ARG A 200 6.03 -28.63 -16.96
N ASP A 201 5.56 -29.55 -16.13
CA ASP A 201 4.78 -29.22 -14.93
C ASP A 201 5.62 -28.45 -13.88
N ALA A 202 6.94 -28.66 -13.84
CA ALA A 202 7.85 -27.88 -13.01
C ALA A 202 7.96 -26.41 -13.45
N VAL A 203 7.97 -26.14 -14.76
CA VAL A 203 8.00 -24.77 -15.29
C VAL A 203 6.74 -24.02 -14.83
N GLU A 204 5.57 -24.60 -15.04
CA GLU A 204 4.28 -24.03 -14.62
C GLU A 204 4.22 -23.82 -13.10
N CYS A 205 4.71 -24.79 -12.32
CA CYS A 205 4.85 -24.67 -10.87
C CYS A 205 5.66 -23.44 -10.47
N GLY A 206 6.83 -23.25 -11.08
CA GLY A 206 7.68 -22.08 -10.86
C GLY A 206 7.00 -20.76 -11.22
N GLU A 207 6.31 -20.70 -12.37
CA GLU A 207 5.56 -19.51 -12.80
C GLU A 207 4.46 -19.13 -11.81
N TRP A 208 3.65 -20.10 -11.36
CA TRP A 208 2.63 -19.88 -10.35
C TRP A 208 3.23 -19.44 -9.01
N MET A 209 4.34 -20.03 -8.58
CA MET A 209 5.03 -19.61 -7.36
C MET A 209 5.55 -18.17 -7.48
N ARG A 210 6.14 -17.77 -8.61
CA ARG A 210 6.56 -16.36 -8.85
C ARG A 210 5.38 -15.41 -8.88
N LEU A 211 4.26 -15.81 -9.49
CA LEU A 211 3.02 -15.04 -9.49
C LEU A 211 2.44 -14.87 -8.08
N LEU A 212 2.64 -15.81 -7.16
CA LEU A 212 2.15 -15.67 -5.79
C LEU A 212 3.16 -14.92 -4.91
N ARG A 213 4.43 -15.32 -4.97
CA ARG A 213 5.52 -14.93 -4.07
C ARG A 213 6.82 -14.71 -4.88
N PRO A 214 6.96 -13.58 -5.60
CA PRO A 214 8.11 -13.35 -6.49
C PRO A 214 9.45 -13.29 -5.75
N HIS A 215 9.44 -12.99 -4.45
CA HIS A 215 10.66 -12.76 -3.64
C HIS A 215 11.14 -13.98 -2.85
N ILE A 216 10.46 -15.14 -2.90
CA ILE A 216 11.04 -16.37 -2.31
C ILE A 216 12.01 -16.98 -3.31
N ASP A 217 13.05 -17.64 -2.79
CA ASP A 217 14.05 -18.28 -3.64
C ASP A 217 13.52 -19.62 -4.17
N LEU A 218 13.61 -19.88 -5.47
CA LEU A 218 13.14 -21.10 -6.13
C LEU A 218 14.31 -21.91 -6.67
N TYR A 219 14.35 -23.20 -6.35
CA TYR A 219 15.39 -24.13 -6.78
C TYR A 219 14.77 -25.33 -7.48
N LEU A 220 15.31 -25.71 -8.64
CA LEU A 220 14.86 -26.87 -9.40
C LEU A 220 15.84 -28.03 -9.21
N LEU A 221 15.33 -29.22 -8.92
CA LEU A 221 16.09 -30.47 -8.93
C LEU A 221 15.67 -31.27 -10.17
N THR A 222 16.63 -31.50 -11.08
CA THR A 222 16.38 -32.21 -12.35
C THR A 222 17.28 -33.43 -12.51
N ASP A 223 16.72 -34.53 -13.02
CA ASP A 223 17.47 -35.70 -13.49
C ASP A 223 17.60 -35.73 -15.02
N GLU A 224 17.05 -34.72 -15.71
CA GLU A 224 17.10 -34.60 -17.16
C GLU A 224 18.52 -34.39 -17.68
N SER A 225 18.84 -35.10 -18.76
CA SER A 225 20.17 -35.02 -19.36
C SER A 225 20.45 -33.61 -19.86
N ILE A 226 21.52 -32.99 -19.35
CA ILE A 226 22.07 -31.70 -19.82
C ILE A 226 22.34 -31.71 -21.34
N ALA A 227 22.56 -32.89 -21.94
CA ALA A 227 22.81 -33.05 -23.38
C ALA A 227 21.52 -33.08 -24.24
N ALA A 228 20.33 -32.98 -23.65
CA ALA A 228 19.09 -32.85 -24.41
C ALA A 228 18.94 -31.39 -24.87
N ASP A 229 18.80 -31.15 -26.17
CA ASP A 229 18.43 -29.82 -26.69
C ASP A 229 16.97 -29.55 -26.28
N THR A 230 16.78 -28.80 -25.20
CA THR A 230 15.50 -28.22 -24.81
C THR A 230 15.35 -26.85 -25.49
N GLU A 231 14.17 -26.57 -26.05
CA GLU A 231 13.81 -25.21 -26.49
C GLU A 231 13.91 -24.25 -25.29
N GLU A 232 14.34 -23.00 -25.53
CA GLU A 232 14.62 -21.93 -24.53
C GLU A 232 14.06 -22.21 -23.12
N GLU A 233 14.91 -22.71 -22.20
CA GLU A 233 14.50 -22.91 -20.81
C GLU A 233 14.19 -21.56 -20.14
N PRO A 234 12.99 -21.37 -19.60
CA PRO A 234 12.61 -20.09 -18.98
C PRO A 234 13.38 -19.84 -17.67
N ASP A 235 13.91 -18.61 -17.51
CA ASP A 235 14.68 -18.13 -16.36
C ASP A 235 13.78 -17.86 -15.13
N ILE A 236 13.18 -18.93 -14.58
CA ILE A 236 12.21 -18.86 -13.47
C ILE A 236 12.86 -19.24 -12.14
N TYR A 237 13.71 -20.27 -12.16
CA TYR A 237 14.40 -20.82 -11.00
C TYR A 237 15.72 -20.11 -10.77
N ASP A 238 16.00 -19.72 -9.52
CA ASP A 238 17.24 -19.03 -9.16
C ASP A 238 18.48 -19.93 -9.39
N ARG A 239 18.32 -21.25 -9.26
CA ARG A 239 19.35 -22.24 -9.57
C ARG A 239 18.76 -23.64 -9.82
N THR A 240 19.30 -24.33 -10.81
CA THR A 240 18.98 -25.73 -11.12
C THR A 240 20.10 -26.66 -10.63
N PHE A 241 19.74 -27.77 -10.01
CA PHE A 241 20.63 -28.81 -9.51
C PHE A 241 20.40 -30.11 -10.27
N TYR A 242 21.49 -30.74 -10.74
CA TYR A 242 21.44 -31.99 -11.48
C TYR A 242 21.67 -33.18 -10.55
N ARG A 243 20.64 -34.03 -10.38
CA ARG A 243 20.60 -35.18 -9.45
C ARG A 243 20.93 -34.79 -8.01
N LEU A 244 20.87 -35.77 -7.10
CA LEU A 244 21.38 -35.67 -5.73
C LEU A 244 22.92 -35.75 -5.64
N ASN A 245 23.64 -35.18 -6.60
CA ASN A 245 25.11 -35.28 -6.66
C ASN A 245 25.79 -34.59 -5.47
N ASP A 246 25.26 -33.46 -5.00
CA ASP A 246 25.77 -32.74 -3.82
C ASP A 246 24.66 -32.01 -3.04
N VAL A 247 24.12 -32.69 -2.02
CA VAL A 247 23.12 -32.13 -1.10
C VAL A 247 23.72 -30.96 -0.27
N THR A 248 25.04 -30.91 -0.10
CA THR A 248 25.71 -29.86 0.67
C THR A 248 25.69 -28.53 -0.07
N ASP A 249 25.91 -28.55 -1.39
CA ASP A 249 25.83 -27.36 -2.24
C ASP A 249 24.38 -26.81 -2.28
N LEU A 250 23.39 -27.69 -2.42
CA LEU A 250 21.97 -27.30 -2.35
C LEU A 250 21.64 -26.61 -1.01
N HIS A 251 21.97 -27.26 0.11
CA HIS A 251 21.75 -26.69 1.45
C HIS A 251 22.44 -25.32 1.62
N SER A 252 23.71 -25.22 1.19
CA SER A 252 24.49 -23.98 1.30
C SER A 252 23.91 -22.86 0.43
N THR A 253 23.38 -23.20 -0.76
CA THR A 253 22.72 -22.25 -1.66
C THR A 253 21.45 -21.70 -1.05
N VAL A 254 20.59 -22.57 -0.51
CA VAL A 254 19.34 -22.18 0.17
C VAL A 254 19.63 -21.20 1.30
N LEU A 255 20.60 -21.52 2.16
CA LEU A 255 21.00 -20.62 3.25
C LEU A 255 21.58 -19.29 2.74
N ALA A 256 22.36 -19.31 1.66
CA ALA A 256 22.92 -18.11 1.07
C ALA A 256 21.84 -17.18 0.50
N GLY A 257 20.81 -17.72 -0.19
CA GLY A 257 19.67 -16.97 -0.70
C GLY A 257 18.91 -16.25 0.41
N ILE A 258 18.54 -16.99 1.46
CA ILE A 258 17.85 -16.45 2.64
C ILE A 258 18.67 -15.36 3.32
N ARG A 259 19.97 -15.60 3.58
CA ARG A 259 20.88 -14.59 4.17
C ARG A 259 20.99 -13.34 3.31
N LYS A 260 21.07 -13.51 1.98
CA LYS A 260 21.15 -12.40 1.03
C LYS A 260 19.89 -11.54 1.05
N ARG A 261 18.69 -12.13 1.16
CA ARG A 261 17.44 -11.37 1.28
C ARG A 261 17.30 -10.71 2.65
N TYR A 262 17.66 -11.43 3.71
CA TYR A 262 17.64 -10.93 5.10
C TYR A 262 18.63 -9.78 5.35
N SER A 263 19.74 -9.70 4.63
CA SER A 263 20.72 -8.64 4.89
C SER A 263 20.13 -7.23 4.77
N THR A 264 20.64 -6.31 5.57
CA THR A 264 20.31 -4.88 5.51
C THR A 264 21.62 -4.13 5.38
N PRO A 265 22.16 -4.02 4.15
CA PRO A 265 23.54 -3.56 3.91
C PRO A 265 23.88 -2.27 4.65
N TYR A 266 22.94 -1.32 4.70
CA TYR A 266 23.17 -0.04 5.35
C TYR A 266 22.96 -0.11 6.86
N PHE A 267 21.90 -0.75 7.34
CA PHE A 267 21.68 -0.90 8.78
C PHE A 267 22.75 -1.76 9.46
N ASP A 268 23.21 -2.83 8.80
CA ASP A 268 24.27 -3.70 9.31
C ASP A 268 25.59 -2.95 9.43
N ALA A 269 25.92 -2.11 8.43
CA ALA A 269 27.09 -1.23 8.48
C ALA A 269 26.96 -0.16 9.58
N LEU A 270 25.77 0.43 9.76
CA LEU A 270 25.51 1.39 10.82
C LEU A 270 25.65 0.76 12.21
N ARG A 271 25.19 -0.49 12.38
CA ARG A 271 25.33 -1.28 13.60
C ARG A 271 26.80 -1.59 13.89
N ALA A 272 27.57 -1.99 12.87
CA ALA A 272 29.00 -2.23 12.99
C ALA A 272 29.73 -0.94 13.42
N TYR A 273 29.47 0.19 12.75
CA TYR A 273 30.01 1.50 13.12
C TYR A 273 29.68 1.89 14.57
N ALA A 274 28.43 1.68 15.00
CA ALA A 274 28.02 2.01 16.36
C ALA A 274 28.76 1.18 17.42
N ALA A 275 29.10 -0.07 17.12
CA ALA A 275 29.85 -0.97 18.00
C ALA A 275 31.37 -0.67 18.04
N GLU A 276 31.92 -0.07 16.99
CA GLU A 276 33.36 0.20 16.90
C GLU A 276 33.84 1.25 17.90
N PRO A 277 35.06 1.10 18.47
CA PRO A 277 35.67 2.09 19.35
C PRO A 277 36.31 3.23 18.52
N VAL A 278 35.51 4.23 18.15
CA VAL A 278 35.98 5.39 17.36
C VAL A 278 36.30 6.58 18.28
N GLY A 279 37.46 7.23 18.07
CA GLY A 279 37.84 8.48 18.72
C GLY A 279 37.17 9.70 18.07
N GLN A 280 36.76 10.69 18.87
CA GLN A 280 35.84 11.75 18.42
C GLN A 280 36.54 13.09 18.16
N PHE A 281 36.65 13.45 16.88
CA PHE A 281 36.97 14.81 16.38
C PHE A 281 36.02 15.23 15.23
N HIS A 282 34.90 14.54 15.11
CA HIS A 282 33.88 14.78 14.09
C HIS A 282 33.10 16.07 14.37
N ALA A 283 32.58 16.72 13.33
CA ALA A 283 31.83 17.97 13.42
C ALA A 283 30.49 17.90 14.20
N LEU A 284 30.07 16.70 14.65
CA LEU A 284 28.80 16.47 15.35
C LEU A 284 29.07 16.29 16.85
N PRO A 285 28.71 17.26 17.72
CA PRO A 285 28.93 17.14 19.17
C PRO A 285 28.19 15.97 19.81
N VAL A 286 27.00 15.67 19.27
CA VAL A 286 26.09 14.62 19.75
C VAL A 286 26.56 13.21 19.40
N ALA A 287 27.47 13.06 18.43
CA ALA A 287 28.01 11.76 18.05
C ALA A 287 28.60 11.06 19.27
N ARG A 288 28.37 9.75 19.40
CA ARG A 288 28.80 8.93 20.54
C ARG A 288 28.23 9.36 21.91
N GLY A 289 27.37 10.38 21.96
CA GLY A 289 26.61 10.81 23.12
C GLY A 289 27.38 11.53 24.23
N ALA A 290 28.69 11.78 24.07
CA ALA A 290 29.51 12.37 25.14
C ALA A 290 28.99 13.75 25.60
N SER A 291 28.55 14.60 24.68
CA SER A 291 27.96 15.91 25.00
C SER A 291 26.60 15.80 25.71
N ILE A 292 25.91 14.67 25.59
CA ILE A 292 24.60 14.42 26.18
C ILE A 292 24.76 13.86 27.59
N PHE A 293 25.48 12.75 27.74
CA PHE A 293 25.62 12.06 29.02
C PHE A 293 26.51 12.81 30.03
N ASN A 294 27.45 13.64 29.57
CA ASN A 294 28.26 14.49 30.46
C ASN A 294 27.59 15.85 30.75
N SER A 295 26.49 16.18 30.08
CA SER A 295 25.75 17.41 30.36
C SER A 295 24.92 17.26 31.63
N ARG A 296 24.92 18.28 32.48
CA ARG A 296 24.05 18.33 33.67
C ARG A 296 22.58 18.52 33.33
N SER A 297 22.26 18.93 32.10
CA SER A 297 20.91 19.33 31.70
C SER A 297 20.35 18.54 30.52
N LEU A 298 21.10 17.59 29.95
CA LEU A 298 20.66 16.80 28.78
C LEU A 298 20.71 15.28 29.02
N GLN A 299 20.94 14.82 30.25
CA GLN A 299 20.95 13.38 30.55
C GLN A 299 19.60 12.72 30.28
N ASP A 300 18.51 13.46 30.50
CA ASP A 300 17.14 13.05 30.19
C ASP A 300 16.93 12.70 28.71
N MET A 301 17.58 13.42 27.78
CA MET A 301 17.58 13.08 26.36
C MET A 301 18.25 11.72 26.11
N GLY A 302 19.36 11.46 26.78
CA GLY A 302 20.12 10.21 26.69
C GLY A 302 19.33 9.01 27.22
N GLU A 303 18.65 9.19 28.35
CA GLU A 303 17.80 8.19 28.99
C GLU A 303 16.54 7.91 28.17
N PHE A 304 15.92 8.95 27.60
CA PHE A 304 14.69 8.82 26.82
C PHE A 304 14.91 8.07 25.50
N TYR A 305 15.90 8.48 24.70
CA TYR A 305 16.15 7.85 23.38
C TYR A 305 17.04 6.60 23.47
N GLY A 306 17.79 6.44 24.56
CA GLY A 306 18.78 5.39 24.71
C GLY A 306 20.10 5.67 23.99
N ARG A 307 21.16 4.97 24.41
CA ARG A 307 22.53 5.26 23.97
C ARG A 307 22.79 4.96 22.49
N ASN A 308 22.13 3.93 21.94
CA ASN A 308 22.42 3.42 20.61
C ASN A 308 22.16 4.43 19.49
N ILE A 309 21.16 5.31 19.62
CA ILE A 309 20.89 6.34 18.61
C ILE A 309 22.08 7.29 18.45
N PHE A 310 22.74 7.64 19.56
CA PHE A 310 23.91 8.52 19.58
C PHE A 310 25.17 7.80 19.12
N MET A 311 25.29 6.50 19.42
CA MET A 311 26.41 5.66 18.96
C MET A 311 26.38 5.46 17.44
N ALA A 312 25.18 5.40 16.87
CA ALA A 312 24.93 5.33 15.43
C ALA A 312 24.94 6.72 14.75
N GLU A 313 25.17 7.81 15.48
CA GLU A 313 25.17 9.15 14.90
C GLU A 313 26.53 9.49 14.29
N THR A 314 26.53 9.90 13.01
CA THR A 314 27.72 10.12 12.18
C THR A 314 27.37 10.84 10.88
N SER A 315 28.38 11.22 10.09
CA SER A 315 28.19 11.73 8.72
C SER A 315 28.94 10.88 7.69
N SER A 316 28.69 11.18 6.41
CA SER A 316 29.34 10.52 5.25
C SER A 316 30.85 10.72 5.19
N THR A 317 31.44 11.65 5.95
CA THR A 317 32.90 11.85 5.99
C THR A 317 33.63 10.82 6.86
N SER A 318 32.90 10.07 7.66
CA SER A 318 33.44 9.00 8.49
C SER A 318 33.59 7.75 7.61
N GLY A 319 34.82 7.36 7.29
CA GLY A 319 35.09 6.18 6.45
C GLY A 319 34.35 4.94 6.94
N GLY A 320 33.74 4.18 6.02
CA GLY A 320 32.96 2.97 6.31
C GLY A 320 31.45 3.11 6.10
N LEU A 321 30.93 4.33 5.94
CA LEU A 321 29.53 4.59 5.59
C LEU A 321 29.41 5.32 4.24
N ASP A 322 28.32 5.05 3.53
CA ASP A 322 28.06 5.55 2.17
C ASP A 322 27.44 6.95 2.17
N SER A 323 27.52 7.67 1.06
CA SER A 323 26.93 9.01 0.90
C SER A 323 25.57 8.91 0.22
N LEU A 324 24.51 9.48 0.82
CA LEU A 324 23.19 9.50 0.17
C LEU A 324 23.18 10.31 -1.14
N LEU A 325 24.00 11.37 -1.22
CA LEU A 325 24.05 12.26 -2.39
C LEU A 325 24.82 11.66 -3.56
N ASP A 326 25.69 10.68 -3.30
CA ASP A 326 26.47 9.97 -4.31
C ASP A 326 26.74 8.53 -3.83
N PRO A 327 25.71 7.66 -3.86
CA PRO A 327 25.78 6.35 -3.23
C PRO A 327 26.56 5.36 -4.11
N HIS A 328 27.64 4.80 -3.57
CA HIS A 328 28.49 3.78 -4.23
C HIS A 328 28.65 2.49 -3.42
N GLY A 329 28.20 2.48 -2.17
CA GLY A 329 28.40 1.40 -1.20
C GLY A 329 27.09 0.87 -0.63
N THR A 330 26.99 0.87 0.70
CA THR A 330 25.89 0.21 1.41
C THR A 330 24.51 0.83 1.15
N ILE A 331 24.43 2.15 0.93
CA ILE A 331 23.17 2.81 0.54
C ILE A 331 22.80 2.39 -0.88
N ARG A 332 23.77 2.33 -1.81
CA ARG A 332 23.49 1.87 -3.19
C ARG A 332 22.94 0.44 -3.19
N ILE A 333 23.58 -0.47 -2.46
CA ILE A 333 23.12 -1.87 -2.37
C ILE A 333 21.73 -1.93 -1.73
N ALA A 334 21.44 -1.13 -0.69
CA ALA A 334 20.11 -1.07 -0.08
C ALA A 334 19.05 -0.54 -1.06
N MET A 335 19.37 0.49 -1.85
CA MET A 335 18.52 1.01 -2.93
C MET A 335 18.29 -0.03 -4.04
N ASP A 336 19.32 -0.78 -4.43
CA ASP A 336 19.20 -1.87 -5.42
C ASP A 336 18.29 -2.99 -4.93
N LYS A 337 18.42 -3.38 -3.64
CA LYS A 337 17.52 -4.35 -3.04
C LYS A 337 16.09 -3.81 -2.98
N ALA A 338 15.90 -2.52 -2.66
CA ALA A 338 14.57 -1.90 -2.70
C ALA A 338 13.98 -1.84 -4.11
N ALA A 339 14.78 -1.55 -5.13
CA ALA A 339 14.34 -1.59 -6.53
C ALA A 339 13.77 -2.96 -6.89
N LYS A 340 14.41 -4.05 -6.45
CA LYS A 340 13.89 -5.42 -6.62
C LYS A 340 12.60 -5.68 -5.84
N THR A 341 12.52 -5.26 -4.58
CA THR A 341 11.31 -5.43 -3.73
C THR A 341 10.06 -4.79 -4.34
N TRP A 342 10.20 -3.61 -4.96
CA TRP A 342 9.08 -2.85 -5.54
C TRP A 342 9.03 -2.88 -7.07
N ASN A 343 9.76 -3.80 -7.71
CA ASN A 343 9.77 -4.01 -9.16
C ASN A 343 10.12 -2.76 -10.01
N ALA A 344 11.05 -1.95 -9.52
CA ALA A 344 11.53 -0.74 -10.18
C ALA A 344 12.91 -0.95 -10.78
N ASP A 345 13.26 -0.18 -11.82
CA ASP A 345 14.61 -0.16 -12.38
C ASP A 345 15.59 0.54 -11.41
N ASN A 346 15.13 1.62 -10.78
CA ASN A 346 15.89 2.36 -9.80
C ASN A 346 15.01 2.76 -8.61
N THR A 347 15.57 2.76 -7.40
CA THR A 347 14.92 3.29 -6.21
C THR A 347 15.82 4.29 -5.50
N TYR A 348 15.24 5.38 -5.01
CA TYR A 348 15.93 6.43 -4.27
C TYR A 348 15.32 6.60 -2.89
N PHE A 349 16.16 6.62 -1.86
CA PHE A 349 15.75 6.91 -0.49
C PHE A 349 15.63 8.42 -0.27
N VAL A 350 14.53 8.84 0.35
CA VAL A 350 14.22 10.24 0.65
C VAL A 350 13.99 10.40 2.15
N THR A 351 14.73 11.33 2.76
CA THR A 351 14.74 11.54 4.22
C THR A 351 13.87 12.72 4.68
N ASN A 352 13.09 13.31 3.79
CA ASN A 352 12.22 14.47 4.09
C ASN A 352 10.76 14.25 3.65
N GLY A 353 10.30 13.00 3.71
CA GLY A 353 8.95 12.55 3.42
C GLY A 353 8.58 12.57 1.94
N THR A 354 7.45 11.96 1.62
CA THR A 354 6.91 11.91 0.25
C THR A 354 6.56 13.30 -0.29
N SER A 355 6.30 14.27 0.60
CA SER A 355 6.18 15.67 0.21
C SER A 355 7.39 16.18 -0.56
N THR A 356 8.58 15.65 -0.27
CA THR A 356 9.83 15.98 -0.95
C THR A 356 10.05 15.07 -2.14
N ALA A 357 9.72 13.78 -2.03
CA ALA A 357 9.76 12.85 -3.15
C ALA A 357 8.95 13.35 -4.38
N ASN A 358 7.72 13.83 -4.14
CA ASN A 358 6.86 14.43 -5.17
C ASN A 358 7.51 15.66 -5.83
N LYS A 359 8.21 16.50 -5.05
CA LYS A 359 8.92 17.68 -5.57
C LYS A 359 10.13 17.32 -6.43
N ILE A 360 10.87 16.29 -6.01
CA ILE A 360 12.01 15.77 -6.79
C ILE A 360 11.52 15.30 -8.15
N VAL A 361 10.49 14.44 -8.20
CA VAL A 361 9.94 13.93 -9.46
C VAL A 361 9.38 15.07 -10.32
N GLY A 362 8.53 15.94 -9.74
CA GLY A 362 7.92 17.02 -10.50
C GLY A 362 8.95 18.02 -11.05
N GLN A 363 9.96 18.40 -10.27
CA GLN A 363 11.05 19.26 -10.76
C GLN A 363 11.92 18.57 -11.81
N ALA A 364 12.17 17.26 -11.68
CA ALA A 364 13.01 16.51 -12.62
C ALA A 364 12.39 16.39 -14.02
N LEU A 365 11.07 16.29 -14.09
CA LEU A 365 10.33 15.92 -15.31
C LEU A 365 9.62 17.09 -15.99
N THR A 366 9.60 18.27 -15.38
CA THR A 366 8.86 19.42 -15.91
C THR A 366 9.71 20.68 -15.98
N ARG A 367 9.29 21.61 -16.83
CA ARG A 367 9.91 22.92 -17.04
C ARG A 367 8.85 24.01 -16.92
N PRO A 368 9.27 25.27 -16.71
CA PRO A 368 8.34 26.40 -16.72
C PRO A 368 7.48 26.42 -17.99
N GLY A 369 6.16 26.47 -17.81
CA GLY A 369 5.19 26.49 -18.90
C GLY A 369 4.75 25.13 -19.45
N ASP A 370 5.33 24.01 -18.98
CA ASP A 370 4.78 22.68 -19.25
C ASP A 370 3.42 22.51 -18.54
N ILE A 371 2.53 21.70 -19.12
CA ILE A 371 1.21 21.38 -18.55
C ILE A 371 1.32 20.05 -17.80
N VAL A 372 0.80 20.03 -16.57
CA VAL A 372 0.70 18.82 -15.75
C VAL A 372 -0.76 18.57 -15.40
N LEU A 373 -1.27 17.41 -15.82
CA LEU A 373 -2.58 16.95 -15.41
C LEU A 373 -2.47 16.39 -14.00
N ILE A 374 -3.32 16.84 -13.09
CA ILE A 374 -3.20 16.49 -11.68
C ILE A 374 -4.56 16.17 -11.06
N ASP A 375 -4.60 15.07 -10.32
CA ASP A 375 -5.75 14.70 -9.50
C ASP A 375 -6.12 15.83 -8.52
N ARG A 376 -7.39 16.25 -8.50
CA ARG A 376 -7.88 17.24 -7.53
C ARG A 376 -7.66 16.82 -6.07
N ASN A 377 -7.68 15.51 -5.79
CA ASN A 377 -7.51 14.95 -4.45
C ASN A 377 -6.03 14.65 -4.14
N CYS A 378 -5.11 15.32 -4.83
CA CYS A 378 -3.69 15.16 -4.58
C CYS A 378 -3.25 15.91 -3.32
N HIS A 379 -2.20 15.40 -2.69
CA HIS A 379 -1.61 16.04 -1.51
C HIS A 379 -0.98 17.40 -1.85
N LYS A 380 -1.03 18.36 -0.91
CA LYS A 380 -0.49 19.73 -1.06
C LYS A 380 0.92 19.82 -1.65
N SER A 381 1.75 18.79 -1.46
CA SER A 381 3.11 18.72 -2.00
C SER A 381 3.19 18.80 -3.52
N HIS A 382 2.20 18.27 -4.24
CA HIS A 382 2.21 18.32 -5.70
C HIS A 382 2.04 19.74 -6.19
N HIS A 383 1.13 20.50 -5.59
CA HIS A 383 0.96 21.92 -5.92
C HIS A 383 2.24 22.71 -5.66
N TYR A 384 2.90 22.50 -4.51
CA TYR A 384 4.20 23.12 -4.24
C TYR A 384 5.27 22.68 -5.24
N SER A 385 5.26 21.43 -5.69
CA SER A 385 6.16 20.98 -6.77
C SER A 385 5.95 21.80 -8.04
N LEU A 386 4.69 22.02 -8.45
CA LEU A 386 4.37 22.77 -9.66
C LEU A 386 4.68 24.25 -9.51
N VAL A 387 4.47 24.85 -8.33
CA VAL A 387 4.94 26.22 -8.02
C VAL A 387 6.45 26.32 -8.22
N LEU A 388 7.22 25.39 -7.66
CA LEU A 388 8.69 25.42 -7.72
C LEU A 388 9.21 25.16 -9.13
N ALA A 389 8.61 24.24 -9.87
CA ALA A 389 8.98 23.93 -11.25
C ALA A 389 8.50 24.97 -12.27
N GLY A 390 7.49 25.78 -11.92
CA GLY A 390 6.83 26.73 -12.83
C GLY A 390 5.93 26.06 -13.88
N ALA A 391 5.55 24.81 -13.66
CA ALA A 391 4.62 24.08 -14.51
C ALA A 391 3.16 24.48 -14.19
N TYR A 392 2.30 24.38 -15.20
CA TYR A 392 0.90 24.80 -15.13
C TYR A 392 0.02 23.60 -14.75
N PRO A 393 -0.61 23.59 -13.56
CA PRO A 393 -1.58 22.56 -13.19
C PRO A 393 -2.83 22.66 -14.06
N MET A 394 -3.29 21.51 -14.55
CA MET A 394 -4.64 21.27 -15.03
C MET A 394 -5.30 20.26 -14.09
N TYR A 395 -6.27 20.70 -13.30
CA TYR A 395 -6.94 19.83 -12.34
C TYR A 395 -7.93 18.89 -13.02
N LEU A 396 -7.93 17.63 -12.58
CA LEU A 396 -8.84 16.60 -13.03
C LEU A 396 -9.85 16.29 -11.92
N ASP A 397 -11.13 16.43 -12.25
CA ASP A 397 -12.19 16.20 -11.27
C ASP A 397 -12.46 14.72 -11.03
N ALA A 398 -12.48 14.36 -9.75
CA ALA A 398 -12.88 13.06 -9.24
C ALA A 398 -14.41 12.98 -9.13
N TYR A 399 -14.98 11.79 -9.29
CA TYR A 399 -16.43 11.64 -9.17
C TYR A 399 -16.91 11.91 -7.72
N PRO A 400 -18.00 12.67 -7.52
CA PRO A 400 -18.51 12.96 -6.19
C PRO A 400 -19.33 11.79 -5.64
N LEU A 401 -19.24 11.57 -4.33
CA LEU A 401 -20.07 10.65 -3.55
C LEU A 401 -20.88 11.46 -2.54
N ALA A 402 -21.86 12.22 -3.04
CA ALA A 402 -22.64 13.18 -2.27
C ALA A 402 -23.24 12.61 -0.96
N PRO A 403 -23.83 11.39 -0.92
CA PRO A 403 -24.39 10.85 0.32
C PRO A 403 -23.40 10.68 1.48
N PHE A 404 -22.10 10.70 1.18
CA PHE A 404 -21.04 10.49 2.17
C PHE A 404 -20.11 11.70 2.30
N ALA A 405 -20.37 12.79 1.56
CA ALA A 405 -19.50 13.96 1.46
C ALA A 405 -18.02 13.60 1.18
N ILE A 406 -17.80 12.61 0.30
CA ILE A 406 -16.47 12.11 -0.09
C ILE A 406 -16.31 12.26 -1.61
N TYR A 407 -15.07 12.40 -2.07
CA TYR A 407 -14.72 12.22 -3.48
C TYR A 407 -14.12 10.84 -3.71
N GLY A 408 -14.48 10.24 -4.84
CA GLY A 408 -13.84 9.03 -5.31
C GLY A 408 -12.54 9.31 -6.05
N ALA A 409 -12.44 8.78 -7.26
CA ALA A 409 -11.26 8.85 -8.12
C ALA A 409 -11.55 9.60 -9.43
N VAL A 410 -10.50 9.95 -10.16
CA VAL A 410 -10.57 10.58 -11.49
C VAL A 410 -10.80 9.50 -12.54
N SER A 411 -11.92 9.58 -13.27
CA SER A 411 -12.23 8.58 -14.30
C SER A 411 -11.33 8.68 -15.53
N LEU A 412 -11.09 7.56 -16.20
CA LEU A 412 -10.40 7.50 -17.49
C LEU A 412 -11.08 8.36 -18.55
N GLN A 413 -12.41 8.42 -18.54
CA GLN A 413 -13.15 9.30 -19.44
C GLN A 413 -12.79 10.77 -19.21
N THR A 414 -12.69 11.20 -17.94
CA THR A 414 -12.27 12.56 -17.57
C THR A 414 -10.86 12.86 -18.09
N ILE A 415 -9.92 11.93 -17.90
CA ILE A 415 -8.52 12.11 -18.32
C ILE A 415 -8.43 12.19 -19.84
N LYS A 416 -9.06 11.25 -20.57
CA LYS A 416 -9.06 11.24 -22.03
C LYS A 416 -9.67 12.50 -22.60
N ARG A 417 -10.80 12.97 -22.05
CA ARG A 417 -11.43 14.23 -22.48
C ARG A 417 -10.49 15.41 -22.30
N ALA A 418 -9.83 15.55 -21.14
CA ALA A 418 -8.87 16.62 -20.90
C ALA A 418 -7.71 16.62 -21.93
N LEU A 419 -7.17 15.45 -22.26
CA LEU A 419 -6.10 15.34 -23.26
C LEU A 419 -6.59 15.68 -24.67
N LEU A 420 -7.78 15.22 -25.07
CA LEU A 420 -8.38 15.51 -26.37
C LEU A 420 -8.76 16.97 -26.52
N ASP A 421 -9.23 17.63 -25.45
CA ASP A 421 -9.52 19.06 -25.43
C ASP A 421 -8.23 19.88 -25.62
N LEU A 422 -7.13 19.47 -24.97
CA LEU A 422 -5.81 20.07 -25.18
C LEU A 422 -5.26 19.80 -26.58
N GLU A 423 -5.55 18.63 -27.17
CA GLU A 423 -5.21 18.32 -28.56
C GLU A 423 -5.94 19.25 -29.53
N ALA A 424 -7.25 19.40 -29.36
CA ALA A 424 -8.08 20.30 -30.16
C ALA A 424 -7.64 21.77 -30.03
N ALA A 425 -7.15 22.17 -28.85
CA ALA A 425 -6.58 23.50 -28.60
C ALA A 425 -5.13 23.67 -29.09
N GLY A 426 -4.49 22.62 -29.65
CA GLY A 426 -3.09 22.65 -30.09
C GLY A 426 -2.07 22.69 -28.94
N GLN A 427 -2.49 22.40 -27.71
CA GLN A 427 -1.67 22.47 -26.49
C GLN A 427 -1.14 21.11 -26.02
N LEU A 428 -1.56 19.99 -26.63
CA LEU A 428 -1.16 18.64 -26.22
C LEU A 428 0.37 18.45 -26.15
N HIS A 429 1.13 19.10 -27.03
CA HIS A 429 2.59 19.05 -27.05
C HIS A 429 3.27 19.61 -25.79
N ARG A 430 2.56 20.42 -25.00
CA ARG A 430 3.03 20.97 -23.72
C ARG A 430 2.72 20.05 -22.53
N VAL A 431 1.87 19.05 -22.71
CA VAL A 431 1.56 18.08 -21.65
C VAL A 431 2.77 17.18 -21.42
N ARG A 432 3.32 17.19 -20.21
CA ARG A 432 4.49 16.39 -19.84
C ARG A 432 4.20 15.27 -18.88
N MET A 433 3.30 15.49 -17.94
CA MET A 433 3.09 14.56 -16.85
C MET A 433 1.63 14.50 -16.47
N ILE A 434 1.20 13.31 -16.04
CA ILE A 434 -0.02 13.12 -15.26
C ILE A 434 0.35 12.61 -13.87
N SER A 435 -0.25 13.20 -12.84
CA SER A 435 -0.03 12.85 -11.43
C SER A 435 -1.33 12.41 -10.77
N LEU A 436 -1.41 11.15 -10.35
CA LEU A 436 -2.60 10.54 -9.74
C LEU A 436 -2.28 9.92 -8.38
N THR A 437 -3.24 9.93 -7.45
CA THR A 437 -3.07 9.38 -6.11
C THR A 437 -3.59 7.93 -6.06
N ASN A 438 -2.72 6.94 -5.84
CA ASN A 438 -3.11 5.53 -5.83
C ASN A 438 -2.61 4.78 -4.58
N CYS A 439 -3.46 4.28 -3.69
CA CYS A 439 -4.89 4.46 -3.63
C CYS A 439 -5.28 5.86 -3.14
N THR A 440 -6.54 6.24 -3.36
CA THR A 440 -7.12 7.43 -2.69
C THR A 440 -7.13 7.21 -1.17
N PHE A 441 -7.35 8.29 -0.41
CA PHE A 441 -7.34 8.21 1.05
C PHE A 441 -8.38 7.21 1.60
N ASP A 442 -9.57 7.16 0.99
CA ASP A 442 -10.68 6.28 1.37
C ASP A 442 -10.54 4.85 0.80
N GLY A 443 -9.45 4.56 0.08
CA GLY A 443 -9.10 3.22 -0.38
C GLY A 443 -9.56 2.87 -1.78
N VAL A 444 -9.97 3.84 -2.61
CA VAL A 444 -10.25 3.57 -4.03
C VAL A 444 -8.91 3.37 -4.76
N VAL A 445 -8.73 2.21 -5.38
CA VAL A 445 -7.52 1.80 -6.10
C VAL A 445 -7.79 1.88 -7.59
N TYR A 446 -6.91 2.54 -8.35
CA TYR A 446 -7.01 2.65 -9.82
C TYR A 446 -6.70 1.31 -10.49
N ASN A 447 -6.92 1.19 -11.80
CA ASN A 447 -6.24 0.22 -12.66
C ASN A 447 -5.03 0.88 -13.35
N PRO A 448 -3.82 0.90 -12.76
CA PRO A 448 -2.73 1.68 -13.33
C PRO A 448 -2.35 1.22 -14.75
N GLN A 449 -2.41 -0.09 -15.03
CA GLN A 449 -2.10 -0.65 -16.34
C GLN A 449 -3.04 -0.09 -17.40
N ARG A 450 -4.36 -0.22 -17.18
CA ARG A 450 -5.40 0.32 -18.08
C ARG A 450 -5.29 1.84 -18.24
N VAL A 451 -5.02 2.55 -17.15
CA VAL A 451 -4.87 4.01 -17.17
C VAL A 451 -3.70 4.41 -18.05
N MET A 452 -2.54 3.79 -17.86
CA MET A 452 -1.34 4.08 -18.66
C MET A 452 -1.53 3.72 -20.13
N GLU A 453 -2.11 2.54 -20.41
CA GLU A 453 -2.42 2.07 -21.75
C GLU A 453 -3.28 3.08 -22.53
N GLU A 454 -4.48 3.39 -22.03
CA GLU A 454 -5.43 4.25 -22.76
C GLU A 454 -4.92 5.69 -22.92
N ILE A 455 -4.11 6.18 -21.97
CA ILE A 455 -3.51 7.52 -22.04
C ILE A 455 -2.38 7.56 -23.08
N LEU A 456 -1.53 6.54 -23.14
CA LEU A 456 -0.43 6.46 -24.12
C LEU A 456 -0.95 6.41 -25.57
N ALA A 457 -2.18 5.94 -25.79
CA ALA A 457 -2.84 5.99 -27.10
C ALA A 457 -3.12 7.42 -27.59
N ILE A 458 -3.27 8.38 -26.67
CA ILE A 458 -3.51 9.80 -26.98
C ILE A 458 -2.18 10.58 -26.92
N LYS A 459 -1.37 10.36 -25.89
CA LYS A 459 -0.10 11.07 -25.64
C LYS A 459 1.05 10.07 -25.38
N PRO A 460 1.73 9.59 -26.43
CA PRO A 460 2.74 8.53 -26.34
C PRO A 460 3.99 8.82 -25.50
N ASP A 461 4.32 10.09 -25.25
CA ASP A 461 5.53 10.55 -24.55
C ASP A 461 5.25 11.15 -23.16
N ILE A 462 4.05 10.95 -22.60
CA ILE A 462 3.71 11.42 -21.25
C ILE A 462 4.42 10.62 -20.16
N CYS A 463 4.76 11.29 -19.05
CA CYS A 463 5.24 10.63 -17.83
C CYS A 463 4.09 10.41 -16.84
N PHE A 464 4.10 9.27 -16.15
CA PHE A 464 3.15 8.96 -15.09
C PHE A 464 3.80 9.09 -13.72
N LEU A 465 3.24 9.91 -12.84
CA LEU A 465 3.56 9.94 -11.42
C LEU A 465 2.39 9.36 -10.63
N TRP A 466 2.61 8.19 -10.03
CA TRP A 466 1.68 7.56 -9.11
C TRP A 466 2.09 7.88 -7.67
N ASP A 467 1.32 8.74 -7.00
CA ASP A 467 1.51 8.99 -5.58
C ASP A 467 0.91 7.83 -4.78
N GLU A 468 1.77 6.85 -4.49
CA GLU A 468 1.47 5.66 -3.71
C GLU A 468 1.82 5.79 -2.23
N ALA A 469 1.69 7.00 -1.67
CA ALA A 469 1.99 7.28 -0.27
C ALA A 469 1.28 6.34 0.71
N TRP A 470 0.07 5.88 0.37
CA TRP A 470 -0.72 4.98 1.21
C TRP A 470 -0.65 3.51 0.78
N TYR A 471 0.07 3.17 -0.29
CA TYR A 471 -0.06 1.88 -0.98
C TYR A 471 1.23 1.05 -1.07
N ALA A 472 2.30 1.48 -0.40
CA ALA A 472 3.61 0.81 -0.42
C ALA A 472 3.61 -0.69 -0.03
N PHE A 473 2.66 -1.10 0.82
CA PHE A 473 2.55 -2.50 1.26
C PHE A 473 1.93 -3.43 0.20
N ALA A 474 1.26 -2.88 -0.82
CA ALA A 474 0.45 -3.65 -1.77
C ALA A 474 1.29 -4.65 -2.58
N THR A 475 2.58 -4.37 -2.80
CA THR A 475 3.51 -5.30 -3.48
C THR A 475 3.60 -6.66 -2.79
N ALA A 476 3.34 -6.71 -1.48
CA ALA A 476 3.56 -7.91 -0.68
C ALA A 476 2.53 -9.02 -0.92
N VAL A 477 1.37 -8.73 -1.51
CA VAL A 477 0.29 -9.70 -1.75
C VAL A 477 -0.17 -9.68 -3.21
N PRO A 478 -0.42 -10.84 -3.85
CA PRO A 478 -0.60 -10.93 -5.29
C PRO A 478 -1.82 -10.15 -5.81
N TRP A 479 -2.96 -10.21 -5.10
CA TRP A 479 -4.19 -9.53 -5.52
C TRP A 479 -4.04 -8.00 -5.57
N ALA A 480 -3.29 -7.40 -4.64
CA ALA A 480 -3.05 -5.96 -4.61
C ALA A 480 -1.83 -5.54 -5.45
N ARG A 481 -0.81 -6.41 -5.56
CA ARG A 481 0.44 -6.12 -6.28
C ARG A 481 0.20 -5.75 -7.75
N GLN A 482 -0.75 -6.42 -8.42
CA GLN A 482 -1.12 -6.13 -9.81
C GLN A 482 -1.61 -4.69 -10.04
N ARG A 483 -2.04 -4.00 -8.97
CA ARG A 483 -2.53 -2.63 -8.98
C ARG A 483 -1.50 -1.61 -8.47
N THR A 484 -0.24 -2.01 -8.34
CA THR A 484 0.88 -1.09 -8.08
C THR A 484 1.46 -0.56 -9.39
N ALA A 485 1.93 0.69 -9.37
CA ALA A 485 2.44 1.38 -10.55
C ALA A 485 3.58 0.62 -11.24
N MET A 486 4.55 0.13 -10.47
CA MET A 486 5.76 -0.50 -11.01
C MET A 486 5.46 -1.86 -11.66
N VAL A 487 4.59 -2.67 -11.05
CA VAL A 487 4.18 -3.97 -11.62
C VAL A 487 3.26 -3.76 -12.82
N ALA A 488 2.33 -2.80 -12.77
CA ALA A 488 1.52 -2.45 -13.92
C ALA A 488 2.35 -1.94 -15.11
N ALA A 489 3.43 -1.20 -14.85
CA ALA A 489 4.34 -0.73 -15.88
C ALA A 489 5.08 -1.90 -16.55
N GLU A 490 5.60 -2.85 -15.76
CA GLU A 490 6.22 -4.07 -16.29
C GLU A 490 5.25 -4.88 -17.15
N SER A 491 4.04 -5.13 -16.65
CA SER A 491 3.01 -5.88 -17.37
C SER A 491 2.66 -5.19 -18.70
N LEU A 492 2.55 -3.85 -18.70
CA LEU A 492 2.31 -3.08 -19.91
C LEU A 492 3.49 -3.19 -20.88
N GLU A 493 4.74 -3.07 -20.41
CA GLU A 493 5.91 -3.23 -21.26
C GLU A 493 6.03 -4.63 -21.89
N ALA A 494 5.68 -5.67 -21.13
CA ALA A 494 5.67 -7.04 -21.61
C ALA A 494 4.57 -7.25 -22.67
N MET A 495 3.37 -6.73 -22.39
CA MET A 495 2.24 -6.71 -23.34
C MET A 495 2.62 -6.01 -24.64
N LEU A 496 3.17 -4.79 -24.59
CA LEU A 496 3.53 -4.03 -25.80
C LEU A 496 4.60 -4.70 -26.67
N ARG A 497 5.43 -5.57 -26.07
CA ARG A 497 6.46 -6.34 -26.77
C ARG A 497 5.93 -7.65 -27.37
N SER A 498 4.74 -8.10 -27.00
CA SER A 498 4.22 -9.40 -27.44
C SER A 498 3.75 -9.33 -28.90
N PRO A 499 3.97 -10.41 -29.70
CA PRO A 499 3.43 -10.50 -31.05
C PRO A 499 1.89 -10.44 -31.07
N ASP A 500 1.24 -11.10 -30.11
CA ASP A 500 -0.22 -11.15 -29.99
C ASP A 500 -0.82 -9.74 -29.85
N TYR A 501 -0.17 -8.88 -29.05
CA TYR A 501 -0.62 -7.50 -28.89
C TYR A 501 -0.47 -6.68 -30.19
N ALA A 502 0.57 -6.93 -30.99
CA ALA A 502 0.72 -6.25 -32.26
C ALA A 502 -0.43 -6.59 -33.22
N GLU A 503 -0.92 -7.84 -33.22
CA GLU A 503 -2.10 -8.25 -33.98
C GLU A 503 -3.38 -7.61 -33.43
N GLU A 504 -3.57 -7.62 -32.10
CA GLU A 504 -4.69 -6.97 -31.43
C GLU A 504 -4.75 -5.46 -31.74
N TYR A 505 -3.61 -4.78 -31.68
CA TYR A 505 -3.48 -3.36 -31.99
C TYR A 505 -3.89 -3.05 -33.42
N GLU A 506 -3.46 -3.85 -34.39
CA GLU A 506 -3.82 -3.67 -35.80
C GLU A 506 -5.33 -3.86 -36.03
N ALA A 507 -5.94 -4.86 -35.38
CA ALA A 507 -7.38 -5.06 -35.41
C ALA A 507 -8.14 -3.90 -34.75
N TRP A 508 -7.68 -3.43 -33.58
CA TRP A 508 -8.24 -2.27 -32.91
C TRP A 508 -8.13 -1.00 -33.77
N ARG A 509 -6.96 -0.75 -34.37
CA ARG A 509 -6.71 0.40 -35.25
C ARG A 509 -7.65 0.40 -36.45
N ALA A 510 -7.90 -0.77 -37.04
CA ALA A 510 -8.88 -0.93 -38.10
C ALA A 510 -10.31 -0.64 -37.62
N SER A 511 -10.69 -1.08 -36.41
CA SER A 511 -12.02 -0.81 -35.85
C SER A 511 -12.27 0.65 -35.49
N MET A 512 -11.20 1.40 -35.15
CA MET A 512 -11.24 2.83 -34.88
C MET A 512 -11.18 3.70 -36.16
N ALA A 513 -11.04 3.10 -37.33
CA ALA A 513 -10.99 3.82 -38.60
C ALA A 513 -12.31 4.59 -38.84
N GLY A 514 -12.23 5.91 -38.98
CA GLY A 514 -13.39 6.77 -39.18
C GLY A 514 -14.10 7.22 -37.90
N VAL A 515 -13.67 6.77 -36.72
CA VAL A 515 -14.15 7.32 -35.43
C VAL A 515 -13.50 8.68 -35.20
N GLU A 516 -14.33 9.72 -35.05
CA GLU A 516 -13.84 11.08 -34.77
C GLU A 516 -13.03 11.13 -33.48
N ARG A 517 -11.92 11.88 -33.49
CA ARG A 517 -11.03 12.05 -32.32
C ARG A 517 -11.77 12.53 -31.06
N SER A 518 -12.76 13.41 -31.21
CA SER A 518 -13.61 13.90 -30.12
C SER A 518 -14.33 12.78 -29.35
N ARG A 519 -14.63 11.66 -30.02
CA ARG A 519 -15.34 10.52 -29.43
C ARG A 519 -14.42 9.51 -28.76
N TRP A 520 -13.10 9.62 -28.91
CA TRP A 520 -12.15 8.66 -28.31
C TRP A 520 -12.28 8.51 -26.79
N SER A 521 -12.79 9.54 -26.09
CA SER A 521 -13.06 9.46 -24.65
C SER A 521 -14.11 8.39 -24.27
N GLU A 522 -14.98 8.00 -25.19
CA GLU A 522 -16.07 7.02 -25.00
C GLU A 522 -15.65 5.57 -25.35
N HIS A 523 -14.46 5.37 -25.92
CA HIS A 523 -13.98 4.08 -26.40
C HIS A 523 -12.76 3.59 -25.61
N ARG A 524 -12.55 2.26 -25.55
CA ARG A 524 -11.27 1.68 -25.11
C ARG A 524 -10.20 1.99 -26.16
N LEU A 525 -9.07 2.51 -25.71
CA LEU A 525 -7.96 2.89 -26.59
C LEU A 525 -6.74 1.99 -26.37
N LEU A 526 -6.07 1.59 -27.45
CA LEU A 526 -4.83 0.83 -27.41
C LEU A 526 -3.67 1.68 -27.97
N PRO A 527 -2.55 1.81 -27.25
CA PRO A 527 -1.36 2.51 -27.75
C PRO A 527 -0.63 1.68 -28.81
N ALA A 528 0.17 2.36 -29.64
CA ALA A 528 1.03 1.67 -30.59
C ALA A 528 2.06 0.78 -29.85
N PRO A 529 2.43 -0.40 -30.37
CA PRO A 529 3.47 -1.25 -29.75
C PRO A 529 4.82 -0.55 -29.52
N SER A 530 5.11 0.52 -30.27
CA SER A 530 6.35 1.29 -30.17
C SER A 530 6.39 2.35 -29.07
N VAL A 531 5.30 2.55 -28.30
CA VAL A 531 5.30 3.57 -27.24
C VAL A 531 6.28 3.23 -26.12
N ARG A 532 6.77 4.27 -25.43
CA ARG A 532 7.67 4.12 -24.27
C ARG A 532 6.88 4.30 -22.98
N VAL A 533 7.10 3.42 -22.00
CA VAL A 533 6.44 3.44 -20.69
C VAL A 533 7.32 4.17 -19.68
N ARG A 534 6.86 5.32 -19.20
CA ARG A 534 7.65 6.23 -18.35
C ARG A 534 6.95 6.48 -17.01
N VAL A 535 7.33 5.74 -15.98
CA VAL A 535 6.54 5.64 -14.74
C VAL A 535 7.40 5.90 -13.49
N TYR A 536 6.84 6.69 -12.59
CA TYR A 536 7.39 7.03 -11.29
C TYR A 536 6.36 6.73 -10.21
N ALA A 537 6.79 6.18 -9.08
CA ALA A 537 5.96 6.02 -7.91
C ALA A 537 6.65 6.56 -6.66
N THR A 538 5.87 7.14 -5.74
CA THR A 538 6.41 7.67 -4.49
C THR A 538 5.71 7.07 -3.28
N HIS A 539 6.48 6.52 -2.34
CA HIS A 539 5.95 5.87 -1.14
C HIS A 539 6.22 6.69 0.11
N SER A 540 5.23 6.82 0.99
CA SER A 540 5.44 7.22 2.38
C SER A 540 5.67 5.95 3.19
N THR A 541 6.90 5.46 3.20
CA THR A 541 7.25 4.22 3.89
C THR A 541 6.80 4.26 5.35
N HIS A 542 6.91 5.41 6.02
CA HIS A 542 6.45 5.61 7.40
C HIS A 542 4.93 5.62 7.63
N LYS A 543 4.11 5.66 6.57
CA LYS A 543 2.64 5.58 6.66
C LYS A 543 2.12 4.17 6.45
N SER A 544 2.76 3.43 5.55
CA SER A 544 2.27 2.13 5.08
C SER A 544 3.11 0.94 5.57
N LEU A 545 4.34 1.19 6.03
CA LEU A 545 5.32 0.18 6.45
C LEU A 545 6.01 0.61 7.76
N SER A 546 6.86 -0.26 8.31
CA SER A 546 7.61 0.01 9.55
C SER A 546 8.85 0.86 9.31
N ALA A 547 8.68 2.17 9.12
CA ALA A 547 9.78 3.14 9.01
C ALA A 547 9.54 4.42 9.85
N LEU A 548 10.61 5.12 10.18
CA LEU A 548 10.54 6.36 10.96
C LEU A 548 9.90 7.49 10.15
N ARG A 549 9.18 8.41 10.82
CA ARG A 549 8.53 9.55 10.17
C ARG A 549 9.51 10.31 9.28
N GLN A 550 9.04 10.76 8.11
CA GLN A 550 9.84 11.34 7.00
C GLN A 550 10.58 10.33 6.12
N ALA A 551 10.68 9.06 6.49
CA ALA A 551 11.21 8.03 5.58
C ALA A 551 10.27 7.85 4.36
N SER A 552 10.83 7.94 3.16
CA SER A 552 10.13 7.82 1.88
C SER A 552 11.03 7.21 0.81
N MET A 553 10.43 6.65 -0.24
CA MET A 553 11.13 6.13 -1.42
C MET A 553 10.52 6.70 -2.71
N ILE A 554 11.36 6.89 -3.72
CA ILE A 554 10.96 7.10 -5.12
C ILE A 554 11.34 5.85 -5.89
N HIS A 555 10.41 5.29 -6.64
CA HIS A 555 10.61 4.16 -7.54
C HIS A 555 10.50 4.65 -8.98
N VAL A 556 11.46 4.26 -9.82
CA VAL A 556 11.58 4.69 -11.21
C VAL A 556 11.56 3.46 -12.10
N ARG A 557 10.59 3.44 -13.02
CA ARG A 557 10.52 2.54 -14.17
C ARG A 557 10.24 3.40 -15.39
N ASP A 558 11.27 4.16 -15.78
CA ASP A 558 11.25 5.04 -16.95
C ASP A 558 12.22 4.49 -17.98
N GLN A 559 11.63 3.97 -19.05
CA GLN A 559 12.28 3.44 -20.22
C GLN A 559 13.27 4.42 -20.89
N ASP A 560 13.09 5.72 -20.70
CA ASP A 560 13.96 6.78 -21.21
C ASP A 560 14.80 7.44 -20.09
N PHE A 561 14.81 6.88 -18.87
CA PHE A 561 15.47 7.47 -17.71
C PHE A 561 16.93 7.81 -17.97
N ASN A 562 17.72 6.81 -18.36
CA ASN A 562 19.16 6.98 -18.60
C ASN A 562 19.46 7.91 -19.77
N ALA A 563 18.58 7.99 -20.77
CA ALA A 563 18.80 8.77 -21.98
C ALA A 563 18.32 10.23 -21.85
N GLN A 564 17.31 10.51 -21.02
CA GLN A 564 16.61 11.80 -21.02
C GLN A 564 16.40 12.42 -19.63
N ALA A 565 16.21 11.63 -18.56
CA ALA A 565 15.75 12.15 -17.27
C ALA A 565 16.77 12.03 -16.12
N ARG A 566 17.80 11.19 -16.25
CA ARG A 566 18.73 10.89 -15.14
C ARG A 566 19.45 12.12 -14.62
N GLU A 567 19.97 12.98 -15.50
CA GLU A 567 20.70 14.18 -15.09
C GLU A 567 19.79 15.18 -14.37
N SER A 568 18.63 15.52 -14.94
CA SER A 568 17.67 16.41 -14.30
C SER A 568 17.11 15.83 -13.00
N PHE A 569 16.94 14.51 -12.93
CA PHE A 569 16.53 13.82 -11.71
C PHE A 569 17.59 13.88 -10.63
N THR A 570 18.86 13.64 -10.95
CA THR A 570 19.96 13.77 -9.99
C THR A 570 20.04 15.20 -9.44
N GLU A 571 19.97 16.23 -10.29
CA GLU A 571 19.98 17.63 -9.83
C GLU A 571 18.77 17.98 -8.97
N ALA A 572 17.57 17.50 -9.33
CA ALA A 572 16.38 17.67 -8.50
C ALA A 572 16.52 16.94 -7.15
N PHE A 573 17.09 15.72 -7.15
CA PHE A 573 17.35 14.96 -5.93
C PHE A 573 18.31 15.71 -4.99
N LEU A 574 19.40 16.26 -5.53
CA LEU A 574 20.37 17.08 -4.79
C LEU A 574 19.74 18.37 -4.26
N THR A 575 18.89 19.03 -5.06
CA THR A 575 18.20 20.28 -4.68
C THR A 575 17.36 20.12 -3.40
N HIS A 576 16.73 18.95 -3.24
CA HIS A 576 15.77 18.70 -2.17
C HIS A 576 16.30 17.84 -1.02
N THR A 577 17.52 17.30 -1.14
CA THR A 577 18.10 16.39 -0.15
C THR A 577 19.16 17.11 0.68
N SER A 578 19.10 16.93 2.00
CA SER A 578 20.11 17.48 2.92
C SER A 578 21.49 16.89 2.63
N THR A 579 22.54 17.72 2.67
CA THR A 579 23.95 17.26 2.64
C THR A 579 24.35 16.47 3.88
N SER A 580 23.53 16.50 4.92
CA SER A 580 23.68 15.73 6.16
C SER A 580 22.39 14.94 6.39
N PRO A 581 22.18 13.82 5.68
CA PRO A 581 20.98 13.01 5.83
C PRO A 581 20.93 12.30 7.19
N ASN A 582 19.72 12.11 7.72
CA ASN A 582 19.52 11.41 8.98
C ASN A 582 19.75 9.90 8.78
N GLN A 583 20.75 9.35 9.46
CA GLN A 583 21.18 7.96 9.31
C GLN A 583 20.11 6.97 9.82
N GLN A 584 19.34 7.36 10.84
CA GLN A 584 18.27 6.51 11.39
C GLN A 584 17.09 6.37 10.41
N LEU A 585 16.78 7.43 9.65
CA LEU A 585 15.78 7.36 8.59
C LEU A 585 16.21 6.38 7.49
N LEU A 586 17.47 6.47 7.04
CA LEU A 586 18.04 5.57 6.03
C LEU A 586 18.06 4.11 6.50
N ALA A 587 18.47 3.88 7.76
CA ALA A 587 18.43 2.55 8.37
C ALA A 587 17.00 1.99 8.42
N SER A 588 16.02 2.81 8.79
CA SER A 588 14.63 2.39 8.84
C SER A 588 14.05 2.05 7.45
N LEU A 589 14.55 2.67 6.37
CA LEU A 589 14.16 2.35 4.99
C LEU A 589 14.67 0.97 4.55
N ASP A 590 15.93 0.65 4.84
CA ASP A 590 16.53 -0.65 4.54
C ASP A 590 15.87 -1.78 5.38
N LEU A 591 15.57 -1.51 6.65
CA LEU A 591 14.83 -2.41 7.53
C LEU A 591 13.39 -2.65 7.06
N ALA A 592 12.67 -1.60 6.66
CA ALA A 592 11.31 -1.73 6.12
C ALA A 592 11.29 -2.59 4.85
N ARG A 593 12.29 -2.40 3.98
CA ARG A 593 12.48 -3.25 2.80
C ARG A 593 12.69 -4.72 3.18
N ARG A 594 13.52 -5.02 4.19
CA ARG A 594 13.69 -6.39 4.70
C ARG A 594 12.39 -7.00 5.18
N GLN A 595 11.61 -6.23 5.95
CA GLN A 595 10.34 -6.69 6.47
C GLN A 595 9.39 -7.07 5.32
N VAL A 596 9.33 -6.28 4.25
CA VAL A 596 8.50 -6.61 3.08
C VAL A 596 8.95 -7.91 2.41
N ASP A 597 10.26 -8.07 2.15
CA ASP A 597 10.80 -9.27 1.48
C ASP A 597 10.59 -10.58 2.27
N ILE A 598 10.72 -10.52 3.60
CA ILE A 598 10.69 -11.71 4.46
C ILE A 598 9.29 -11.95 5.04
N GLU A 599 8.68 -10.93 5.62
CA GLU A 599 7.44 -11.05 6.42
C GLU A 599 6.22 -10.44 5.73
N GLY A 600 6.42 -9.64 4.67
CA GLY A 600 5.41 -8.78 4.08
C GLY A 600 4.15 -9.52 3.66
N PHE A 601 4.29 -10.66 2.98
CA PHE A 601 3.14 -11.46 2.54
C PHE A 601 2.24 -11.88 3.71
N HIS A 602 2.84 -12.41 4.77
CA HIS A 602 2.11 -12.84 5.96
C HIS A 602 1.48 -11.66 6.71
N MET A 603 2.24 -10.59 6.93
CA MET A 603 1.77 -9.41 7.66
C MET A 603 0.62 -8.72 6.94
N VAL A 604 0.76 -8.45 5.64
CA VAL A 604 -0.28 -7.77 4.87
C VAL A 604 -1.52 -8.64 4.74
N ARG A 605 -1.37 -9.95 4.48
CA ARG A 605 -2.51 -10.86 4.46
C ARG A 605 -3.26 -10.88 5.80
N ARG A 606 -2.54 -10.94 6.92
CA ARG A 606 -3.14 -10.91 8.26
C ARG A 606 -3.98 -9.63 8.48
N VAL A 607 -3.50 -8.49 8.00
CA VAL A 607 -4.23 -7.22 8.07
C VAL A 607 -5.51 -7.24 7.23
N TYR A 608 -5.45 -7.81 6.02
CA TYR A 608 -6.63 -8.01 5.18
C TYR A 608 -7.65 -8.90 5.89
N ASP A 609 -7.22 -10.02 6.48
CA ASP A 609 -8.09 -10.92 7.25
C ASP A 609 -8.76 -10.19 8.42
N MET A 610 -7.98 -9.41 9.20
CA MET A 610 -8.50 -8.62 10.31
C MET A 610 -9.53 -7.58 9.87
N ALA A 611 -9.27 -6.88 8.78
CA ALA A 611 -10.20 -5.91 8.22
C ALA A 611 -11.50 -6.59 7.78
N LEU A 612 -11.42 -7.69 7.03
CA LEU A 612 -12.58 -8.45 6.57
C LEU A 612 -13.41 -9.02 7.72
N VAL A 613 -12.77 -9.56 8.77
CA VAL A 613 -13.44 -10.04 9.97
C VAL A 613 -14.11 -8.88 10.71
N PHE A 614 -13.44 -7.75 10.89
CA PHE A 614 -14.04 -6.57 11.52
C PHE A 614 -15.29 -6.11 10.78
N ARG A 615 -15.21 -5.96 9.45
CA ARG A 615 -16.36 -5.59 8.61
C ARG A 615 -17.52 -6.57 8.77
N HIS A 616 -17.23 -7.88 8.76
CA HIS A 616 -18.23 -8.92 8.98
C HIS A 616 -18.90 -8.81 10.36
N ARG A 617 -18.11 -8.56 11.42
CA ARG A 617 -18.59 -8.48 12.80
C ARG A 617 -19.48 -7.25 13.03
N VAL A 618 -19.10 -6.08 12.53
CA VAL A 618 -19.92 -4.85 12.58
C VAL A 618 -21.29 -5.10 11.95
N ARG A 619 -21.33 -5.78 10.80
CA ARG A 619 -22.57 -6.09 10.09
C ARG A 619 -23.45 -7.12 10.81
N LYS A 620 -22.85 -8.16 11.40
CA LYS A 620 -23.60 -9.27 12.02
C LYS A 620 -24.13 -8.91 13.41
N ASP A 621 -23.42 -8.07 14.15
CA ASP A 621 -23.86 -7.64 15.47
C ASP A 621 -25.06 -6.70 15.35
N ARG A 622 -26.23 -7.13 15.83
CA ARG A 622 -27.50 -6.38 15.72
C ARG A 622 -27.49 -5.06 16.50
N SER A 623 -26.74 -5.00 17.60
CA SER A 623 -26.61 -3.77 18.41
C SER A 623 -25.82 -2.72 17.63
N ILE A 624 -24.67 -3.12 17.08
CA ILE A 624 -23.78 -2.23 16.33
C ILE A 624 -24.44 -1.82 15.00
N SER A 625 -24.92 -2.79 14.21
CA SER A 625 -25.45 -2.55 12.85
C SER A 625 -26.72 -1.69 12.80
N LYS A 626 -27.41 -1.51 13.92
CA LYS A 626 -28.53 -0.56 14.04
C LYS A 626 -28.06 0.88 13.79
N TRP A 627 -26.89 1.24 14.32
CA TRP A 627 -26.35 2.59 14.35
C TRP A 627 -25.19 2.81 13.38
N PHE A 628 -24.37 1.77 13.18
CA PHE A 628 -23.13 1.84 12.41
C PHE A 628 -23.21 0.96 11.17
N ARG A 629 -22.59 1.39 10.07
CA ARG A 629 -22.49 0.61 8.84
C ARG A 629 -21.10 0.79 8.23
N ILE A 630 -20.56 -0.26 7.63
CA ILE A 630 -19.36 -0.12 6.80
C ILE A 630 -19.78 0.22 5.37
N LEU A 631 -19.13 1.20 4.76
CA LEU A 631 -19.28 1.47 3.33
C LEU A 631 -18.51 0.43 2.51
N ASP A 632 -19.19 -0.15 1.53
CA ASP A 632 -18.67 -1.22 0.67
C ASP A 632 -18.35 -0.67 -0.75
N GLU A 633 -17.93 -1.55 -1.64
CA GLU A 633 -17.55 -1.23 -3.02
C GLU A 633 -18.65 -0.48 -3.79
N ASP A 634 -19.92 -0.86 -3.63
CA ASP A 634 -21.05 -0.21 -4.29
C ASP A 634 -21.35 1.21 -3.78
N ASP A 635 -20.99 1.50 -2.54
CA ASP A 635 -21.10 2.84 -1.96
C ASP A 635 -20.02 3.79 -2.49
N LEU A 636 -18.78 3.30 -2.66
CA LEU A 636 -17.61 4.12 -2.97
C LEU A 636 -17.18 4.07 -4.45
N VAL A 637 -17.62 3.04 -5.19
CA VAL A 637 -17.32 2.84 -6.61
C VAL A 637 -18.65 2.68 -7.38
N PRO A 638 -19.09 3.71 -8.12
CA PRO A 638 -20.28 3.65 -8.96
C PRO A 638 -20.27 2.48 -9.95
N ALA A 639 -21.44 1.92 -10.25
CA ALA A 639 -21.58 0.73 -11.10
C ALA A 639 -20.93 0.85 -12.49
N ARG A 640 -20.91 2.06 -13.06
CA ARG A 640 -20.29 2.33 -14.37
C ARG A 640 -18.77 2.08 -14.40
N PHE A 641 -18.12 1.99 -13.25
CA PHE A 641 -16.68 1.72 -13.13
C PHE A 641 -16.37 0.27 -12.71
N ARG A 642 -17.41 -0.56 -12.55
CA ARG A 642 -17.34 -1.96 -12.10
C ARG A 642 -17.87 -2.89 -13.19
N GLU A 643 -17.05 -3.17 -14.19
CA GLU A 643 -17.37 -4.05 -15.32
C GLU A 643 -17.67 -5.49 -14.84
N SER A 644 -16.97 -5.94 -13.81
CA SER A 644 -17.16 -7.23 -13.14
C SER A 644 -18.54 -7.35 -12.45
N THR A 645 -19.24 -6.22 -12.25
CA THR A 645 -20.48 -6.08 -11.47
C THR A 645 -20.38 -6.41 -9.98
N VAL A 646 -19.19 -6.74 -9.46
CA VAL A 646 -18.95 -7.04 -8.04
C VAL A 646 -19.39 -5.85 -7.19
N SER A 647 -20.42 -6.05 -6.37
CA SER A 647 -21.03 -4.99 -5.55
C SER A 647 -20.52 -4.97 -4.12
N SER A 648 -19.91 -6.06 -3.65
CA SER A 648 -19.30 -6.12 -2.33
C SER A 648 -18.39 -7.35 -2.17
N TYR A 649 -17.36 -7.23 -1.34
CA TYR A 649 -16.60 -8.40 -0.83
C TYR A 649 -17.48 -9.49 -0.17
N ARG A 650 -18.75 -9.19 0.14
CA ARG A 650 -19.75 -10.10 0.74
C ARG A 650 -19.90 -11.44 0.04
N GLN A 651 -19.55 -11.52 -1.24
CA GLN A 651 -19.80 -12.71 -2.03
C GLN A 651 -18.85 -13.88 -1.66
N VAL A 652 -17.80 -13.68 -0.84
CA VAL A 652 -16.70 -14.62 -0.43
C VAL A 652 -17.12 -15.95 0.27
N ARG A 653 -18.32 -16.46 -0.02
CA ARG A 653 -18.60 -17.91 0.00
C ARG A 653 -18.06 -18.53 -1.29
N GLN A 654 -17.70 -19.82 -1.23
CA GLN A 654 -17.17 -20.62 -2.35
C GLN A 654 -17.76 -20.17 -3.70
N GLY A 655 -16.94 -19.52 -4.54
CA GLY A 655 -17.36 -18.92 -5.82
C GLY A 655 -16.88 -17.47 -6.03
N ALA A 656 -16.92 -16.61 -5.02
CA ALA A 656 -16.68 -15.17 -5.26
C ALA A 656 -15.25 -14.67 -5.13
N LEU A 657 -14.31 -15.53 -4.74
CA LEU A 657 -12.89 -15.18 -4.88
C LEU A 657 -12.51 -15.04 -6.36
N ALA A 658 -13.12 -15.83 -7.25
CA ALA A 658 -12.95 -15.69 -8.69
C ALA A 658 -13.55 -14.37 -9.19
N GLU A 659 -14.77 -14.03 -8.76
CA GLU A 659 -15.39 -12.73 -9.07
C GLU A 659 -14.58 -11.54 -8.52
N TRP A 660 -14.03 -11.68 -7.31
CA TRP A 660 -13.17 -10.66 -6.70
C TRP A 660 -11.85 -10.50 -7.48
N ASN A 661 -11.19 -11.60 -7.84
CA ASN A 661 -10.00 -11.56 -8.69
C ASN A 661 -10.31 -10.91 -10.04
N GLU A 662 -11.46 -11.23 -10.64
CA GLU A 662 -11.90 -10.61 -11.89
C GLU A 662 -12.10 -9.09 -11.72
N ALA A 663 -12.76 -8.64 -10.65
CA ALA A 663 -12.88 -7.21 -10.34
C ALA A 663 -11.51 -6.52 -10.23
N TRP A 664 -10.57 -7.12 -9.49
CA TRP A 664 -9.20 -6.62 -9.36
C TRP A 664 -8.40 -6.69 -10.66
N ARG A 665 -8.86 -7.42 -11.68
CA ARG A 665 -8.23 -7.48 -13.00
C ARG A 665 -8.83 -6.46 -13.98
N SER A 666 -10.16 -6.41 -14.10
CA SER A 666 -10.84 -5.66 -15.17
C SER A 666 -11.40 -4.29 -14.75
N ASP A 667 -11.89 -4.14 -13.51
CA ASP A 667 -12.57 -2.92 -13.10
C ASP A 667 -11.65 -1.69 -13.14
N GLU A 668 -12.23 -0.52 -13.47
CA GLU A 668 -11.50 0.74 -13.49
C GLU A 668 -11.05 1.12 -12.07
N PHE A 669 -11.91 0.86 -11.08
CA PHE A 669 -11.63 1.07 -9.67
C PHE A 669 -12.05 -0.12 -8.81
N VAL A 670 -11.27 -0.41 -7.77
CA VAL A 670 -11.61 -1.35 -6.70
C VAL A 670 -11.44 -0.70 -5.33
N LEU A 671 -11.98 -1.31 -4.27
CA LEU A 671 -11.82 -0.83 -2.89
C LEU A 671 -10.81 -1.68 -2.13
N ASP A 672 -9.82 -1.05 -1.51
CA ASP A 672 -8.92 -1.72 -0.58
C ASP A 672 -9.66 -2.05 0.74
N PRO A 673 -9.81 -3.33 1.10
CA PRO A 673 -10.59 -3.73 2.28
C PRO A 673 -9.97 -3.22 3.60
N THR A 674 -8.67 -2.90 3.62
CA THR A 674 -7.97 -2.36 4.79
C THR A 674 -8.30 -0.89 5.10
N ARG A 675 -8.98 -0.21 4.17
CA ARG A 675 -9.49 1.16 4.33
C ARG A 675 -10.97 1.10 4.68
N VAL A 676 -11.26 1.07 5.97
CA VAL A 676 -12.60 0.80 6.50
C VAL A 676 -13.32 2.10 6.82
N THR A 677 -14.18 2.55 5.91
CA THR A 677 -15.02 3.73 6.11
C THR A 677 -16.27 3.34 6.91
N LEU A 678 -16.30 3.74 8.18
CA LEU A 678 -17.42 3.53 9.10
C LEU A 678 -18.40 4.69 8.96
N TYR A 679 -19.55 4.41 8.37
CA TYR A 679 -20.69 5.32 8.29
C TYR A 679 -21.42 5.38 9.64
N ILE A 680 -21.61 6.60 10.12
CA ILE A 680 -22.19 6.92 11.43
C ILE A 680 -23.45 7.78 11.34
N GLY A 681 -23.94 8.11 10.15
CA GLY A 681 -25.01 9.10 9.95
C GLY A 681 -26.29 8.84 10.76
N LYS A 682 -26.64 7.57 11.02
CA LYS A 682 -27.81 7.20 11.84
C LYS A 682 -27.71 7.65 13.30
N THR A 683 -26.50 7.93 13.79
CA THR A 683 -26.28 8.41 15.16
C THR A 683 -26.67 9.87 15.35
N GLY A 684 -26.79 10.64 14.25
CA GLY A 684 -26.96 12.10 14.30
C GLY A 684 -25.73 12.85 14.79
N MET A 685 -24.58 12.18 14.94
CA MET A 685 -23.28 12.81 15.25
C MET A 685 -22.52 13.12 13.96
N THR A 686 -21.77 14.22 13.97
CA THR A 686 -20.80 14.49 12.91
C THR A 686 -19.57 13.58 13.08
N GLY A 687 -18.83 13.35 12.00
CA GLY A 687 -17.59 12.57 12.05
C GLY A 687 -16.55 13.20 12.97
N TYR A 688 -16.51 14.54 13.05
CA TYR A 688 -15.67 15.27 14.01
C TYR A 688 -16.06 14.94 15.46
N ASP A 689 -17.34 15.07 15.80
CA ASP A 689 -17.83 14.80 17.15
C ASP A 689 -17.59 13.34 17.56
N PHE A 690 -17.82 12.41 16.64
CA PHE A 690 -17.56 10.99 16.88
C PHE A 690 -16.06 10.71 17.07
N ARG A 691 -15.18 11.35 16.29
CA ARG A 691 -13.73 11.21 16.49
C ARG A 691 -13.27 11.76 17.83
N GLU A 692 -13.55 13.03 18.10
CA GLU A 692 -13.01 13.72 19.28
C GLU A 692 -13.64 13.21 20.56
N LYS A 693 -14.98 13.27 20.67
CA LYS A 693 -15.68 13.02 21.92
C LYS A 693 -15.84 11.54 22.24
N ILE A 694 -16.03 10.71 21.20
CA ILE A 694 -16.27 9.27 21.38
C ILE A 694 -14.96 8.50 21.26
N LEU A 695 -14.31 8.51 20.10
CA LEU A 695 -13.13 7.67 19.90
C LEU A 695 -11.94 8.13 20.75
N MET A 696 -11.54 9.40 20.67
CA MET A 696 -10.33 9.91 21.31
C MET A 696 -10.48 10.17 22.81
N GLU A 697 -11.38 11.07 23.22
CA GLU A 697 -11.53 11.48 24.62
C GLU A 697 -11.97 10.32 25.52
N ARG A 698 -12.92 9.51 25.04
CA ARG A 698 -13.54 8.46 25.86
C ARG A 698 -12.86 7.10 25.73
N PHE A 699 -12.44 6.71 24.53
CA PHE A 699 -11.84 5.38 24.29
C PHE A 699 -10.35 5.43 23.96
N GLY A 700 -9.71 6.61 23.82
CA GLY A 700 -8.29 6.69 23.46
C GLY A 700 -7.96 6.13 22.07
N ILE A 701 -8.96 6.00 21.19
CA ILE A 701 -8.82 5.48 19.82
C ILE A 701 -8.54 6.65 18.88
N GLN A 702 -7.38 6.64 18.24
CA GLN A 702 -6.94 7.68 17.31
C GLN A 702 -7.22 7.28 15.87
N ILE A 703 -7.75 8.23 15.08
CA ILE A 703 -7.98 8.08 13.65
C ILE A 703 -7.58 9.37 12.92
N ASN A 704 -7.22 9.25 11.63
CA ASN A 704 -6.66 10.38 10.89
C ASN A 704 -7.69 11.18 10.08
N LYS A 705 -8.76 10.55 9.60
CA LYS A 705 -9.72 11.19 8.69
C LYS A 705 -11.16 10.94 9.11
N THR A 706 -11.96 11.99 8.94
CA THR A 706 -13.41 12.03 9.12
C THR A 706 -14.03 12.72 7.92
N SER A 707 -15.23 12.30 7.53
CA SER A 707 -16.17 13.08 6.73
C SER A 707 -17.24 13.66 7.67
N ILE A 708 -18.27 14.30 7.11
CA ILE A 708 -19.42 14.80 7.88
C ILE A 708 -20.14 13.64 8.58
N ASN A 709 -20.31 12.50 7.92
CA ASN A 709 -21.12 11.38 8.43
C ASN A 709 -20.41 10.03 8.45
N SER A 710 -19.08 10.04 8.33
CA SER A 710 -18.26 8.84 8.38
C SER A 710 -16.90 9.10 9.00
N VAL A 711 -16.27 8.03 9.47
CA VAL A 711 -14.89 8.02 9.95
C VAL A 711 -14.09 6.94 9.24
N LEU A 712 -12.83 7.20 8.91
CA LEU A 712 -11.98 6.23 8.26
C LEU A 712 -11.06 5.54 9.27
N LEU A 713 -11.16 4.22 9.31
CA LEU A 713 -10.30 3.33 10.07
C LEU A 713 -9.28 2.71 9.12
N ILE A 714 -7.99 2.93 9.39
CA ILE A 714 -6.90 2.38 8.58
C ILE A 714 -6.33 1.16 9.30
N PHE A 715 -6.46 0.00 8.67
CA PHE A 715 -5.83 -1.23 9.14
C PHE A 715 -4.41 -1.30 8.56
N THR A 716 -3.40 -1.09 9.41
CA THR A 716 -1.98 -1.20 9.03
C THR A 716 -1.38 -2.51 9.55
N ILE A 717 -0.17 -2.85 9.10
CA ILE A 717 0.62 -3.98 9.61
C ILE A 717 0.97 -3.89 11.11
N GLY A 718 0.72 -2.74 11.74
CA GLY A 718 0.86 -2.56 13.19
C GLY A 718 -0.42 -2.81 14.00
N VAL A 719 -1.57 -3.04 13.35
CA VAL A 719 -2.83 -3.29 14.05
C VAL A 719 -2.85 -4.72 14.61
N THR A 720 -3.37 -4.87 15.83
CA THR A 720 -3.48 -6.17 16.51
C THR A 720 -4.95 -6.61 16.65
N TRP A 721 -5.18 -7.92 16.81
CA TRP A 721 -6.52 -8.44 17.11
C TRP A 721 -7.13 -7.81 18.37
N SER A 722 -6.31 -7.52 19.38
CA SER A 722 -6.75 -6.81 20.60
C SER A 722 -7.29 -5.42 20.28
N SER A 723 -6.62 -4.66 19.39
CA SER A 723 -7.11 -3.36 18.93
C SER A 723 -8.45 -3.47 18.20
N VAL A 724 -8.61 -4.49 17.36
CA VAL A 724 -9.88 -4.76 16.64
C VAL A 724 -11.01 -5.11 17.61
N HIS A 725 -10.75 -5.97 18.59
CA HIS A 725 -11.72 -6.31 19.64
C HIS A 725 -12.10 -5.09 20.47
N TYR A 726 -11.12 -4.28 20.88
CA TYR A 726 -11.37 -3.07 21.65
C TYR A 726 -12.26 -2.07 20.88
N LEU A 727 -12.03 -1.90 19.58
CA LEU A 727 -12.88 -1.07 18.73
C LEU A 727 -14.32 -1.62 18.63
N LEU A 728 -14.50 -2.94 18.46
CA LEU A 728 -15.82 -3.57 18.45
C LEU A 728 -16.56 -3.36 19.77
N ASP A 729 -15.86 -3.48 20.90
CA ASP A 729 -16.44 -3.26 22.22
C ASP A 729 -16.80 -1.79 22.45
N ALA A 730 -15.97 -0.85 21.99
CA ALA A 730 -16.28 0.57 22.00
C ALA A 730 -17.56 0.86 21.20
N LEU A 731 -17.66 0.36 19.97
CA LEU A 731 -18.87 0.51 19.15
C LEU A 731 -20.11 -0.10 19.80
N ARG A 732 -19.98 -1.28 20.44
CA ARG A 732 -21.09 -1.92 21.14
C ARG A 732 -21.57 -1.11 22.35
N ARG A 733 -20.64 -0.55 23.13
CA ARG A 733 -20.98 0.33 24.27
C ARG A 733 -21.72 1.58 23.81
N VAL A 734 -21.23 2.23 22.76
CA VAL A 734 -21.88 3.41 22.17
C VAL A 734 -23.27 3.06 21.63
N ALA A 735 -23.40 1.93 20.92
CA ALA A 735 -24.69 1.46 20.42
C ALA A 735 -25.71 1.22 21.55
N GLY A 736 -25.28 0.60 22.65
CA GLY A 736 -26.15 0.36 23.81
C GLY A 736 -26.62 1.67 24.46
N GLU A 737 -25.78 2.69 24.52
CA GLU A 737 -26.17 4.01 25.02
C GLU A 737 -27.13 4.73 24.09
N LEU A 738 -26.91 4.66 22.78
CA LEU A 738 -27.85 5.21 21.80
C LEU A 738 -29.21 4.51 21.88
N ASP A 739 -29.23 3.19 22.12
CA ASP A 739 -30.47 2.45 22.37
C ASP A 739 -31.18 2.93 23.64
N HIS A 740 -30.45 3.05 24.76
CA HIS A 740 -31.03 3.57 26.00
C HIS A 740 -31.54 5.01 25.87
N ALA A 741 -30.79 5.87 25.19
CA ALA A 741 -31.19 7.24 24.91
C ALA A 741 -32.45 7.28 24.02
N TRP A 742 -32.53 6.42 23.00
CA TRP A 742 -33.69 6.32 22.11
C TRP A 742 -34.96 5.84 22.83
N ASP A 743 -34.82 4.86 23.72
CA ASP A 743 -35.93 4.29 24.48
C ASP A 743 -36.46 5.27 25.53
N ALA A 744 -35.57 6.07 26.13
CA ALA A 744 -35.94 7.12 27.08
C ALA A 744 -36.42 8.44 26.43
N ALA A 745 -36.15 8.64 25.14
CA ALA A 745 -36.43 9.88 24.42
C ALA A 745 -37.94 10.18 24.33
N SER A 746 -38.30 11.42 24.64
CA SER A 746 -39.65 11.96 24.38
C SER A 746 -39.91 12.09 22.87
N ILE A 747 -41.14 12.46 22.51
CA ILE A 747 -41.49 12.73 21.10
C ILE A 747 -40.63 13.88 20.54
N ASP A 748 -40.40 14.92 21.33
CA ASP A 748 -39.61 16.09 20.92
C ASP A 748 -38.12 15.73 20.79
N ASP A 749 -37.58 14.91 21.70
CA ASP A 749 -36.20 14.42 21.62
C ASP A 749 -35.97 13.58 20.36
N ARG A 750 -36.94 12.73 19.99
CA ARG A 750 -36.88 11.92 18.77
C ARG A 750 -36.95 12.79 17.52
N ALA A 751 -37.79 13.82 17.51
CA ALA A 751 -37.86 14.78 16.42
C ALA A 751 -36.53 15.54 16.25
N LEU A 752 -35.91 15.96 17.36
CA LEU A 752 -34.59 16.60 17.35
C LEU A 752 -33.50 15.67 16.81
N LEU A 753 -33.48 14.39 17.22
CA LEU A 753 -32.52 13.42 16.73
C LEU A 753 -32.72 13.14 15.23
N GLN A 754 -33.96 12.98 14.77
CA GLN A 754 -34.27 12.83 13.34
C GLN A 754 -33.77 14.02 12.52
N ARG A 755 -33.96 15.25 13.03
CA ARG A 755 -33.41 16.45 12.41
C ARG A 755 -31.90 16.41 12.33
N LYS A 756 -31.20 16.05 13.41
CA LYS A 756 -29.73 15.91 13.39
C LYS A 756 -29.25 14.85 12.39
N VAL A 757 -29.98 13.74 12.27
CA VAL A 757 -29.70 12.71 11.26
C VAL A 757 -29.88 13.28 9.86
N ALA A 758 -30.97 14.00 9.58
CA ALA A 758 -31.19 14.65 8.29
C ALA A 758 -30.08 15.68 7.98
N GLU A 759 -29.68 16.50 8.94
CA GLU A 759 -28.59 17.48 8.80
C GLU A 759 -27.26 16.84 8.35
N VAL A 760 -26.94 15.64 8.84
CA VAL A 760 -25.68 14.96 8.49
C VAL A 760 -25.82 13.92 7.37
N THR A 761 -27.01 13.73 6.78
CA THR A 761 -27.21 12.68 5.75
C THR A 761 -27.93 13.16 4.50
N GLU A 762 -28.81 14.14 4.60
CA GLU A 762 -29.63 14.66 3.51
C GLU A 762 -29.26 16.12 3.18
N ASP A 763 -29.09 16.97 4.20
CA ASP A 763 -28.78 18.40 4.04
C ASP A 763 -27.26 18.67 3.94
N LEU A 764 -26.54 17.82 3.20
CA LEU A 764 -25.08 17.92 3.07
C LEU A 764 -24.67 19.10 2.18
N PRO A 765 -23.56 19.80 2.50
CA PRO A 765 -23.03 20.84 1.64
C PRO A 765 -22.62 20.28 0.27
N PRO A 766 -22.64 21.11 -0.79
CA PRO A 766 -22.14 20.69 -2.08
C PRO A 766 -20.66 20.31 -1.96
N LEU A 767 -20.27 19.37 -2.81
CA LEU A 767 -18.88 18.98 -3.03
C LEU A 767 -18.34 19.84 -4.19
N PRO A 768 -17.63 20.97 -3.92
CA PRO A 768 -17.18 21.87 -4.99
C PRO A 768 -16.03 21.27 -5.80
N ASP A 769 -16.10 21.39 -7.12
CA ASP A 769 -14.95 21.24 -8.01
C ASP A 769 -13.97 22.41 -7.89
N PHE A 770 -12.76 22.22 -8.39
CA PHE A 770 -11.82 23.34 -8.51
C PHE A 770 -12.39 24.38 -9.48
N SER A 771 -12.32 25.64 -9.08
CA SER A 771 -12.72 26.75 -9.94
C SER A 771 -11.68 27.05 -11.02
N GLU A 772 -12.07 27.86 -12.01
CA GLU A 772 -11.15 28.31 -13.03
C GLU A 772 -10.09 29.29 -12.49
N PHE A 773 -8.95 29.34 -13.19
CA PHE A 773 -7.96 30.40 -12.99
C PHE A 773 -8.47 31.71 -13.57
N ASP A 774 -8.26 32.80 -12.83
CA ASP A 774 -8.57 34.13 -13.32
C ASP A 774 -7.71 34.46 -14.55
N HIS A 775 -8.24 35.30 -15.44
CA HIS A 775 -7.56 35.73 -16.66
C HIS A 775 -6.16 36.33 -16.42
N ALA A 776 -5.90 36.95 -15.26
CA ALA A 776 -4.59 37.47 -14.89
C ALA A 776 -3.52 36.36 -14.70
N PHE A 777 -3.95 35.14 -14.42
CA PHE A 777 -3.09 33.98 -14.19
C PHE A 777 -3.39 32.84 -15.16
N ARG A 778 -4.10 33.12 -16.24
CA ARG A 778 -4.43 32.15 -17.29
C ARG A 778 -3.58 32.45 -18.53
N PRO A 779 -2.65 31.57 -18.92
CA PRO A 779 -1.82 31.78 -20.11
C PRO A 779 -2.66 31.92 -21.39
N ASP A 780 -2.12 32.60 -22.41
CA ASP A 780 -2.81 32.80 -23.69
C ASP A 780 -3.24 31.46 -24.32
N GLY A 781 -4.52 31.38 -24.71
CA GLY A 781 -5.12 30.18 -25.30
C GLY A 781 -5.42 29.04 -24.30
N ALA A 782 -5.25 29.25 -22.99
CA ALA A 782 -5.58 28.24 -21.98
C ALA A 782 -7.08 28.23 -21.65
N SER A 783 -7.66 27.03 -21.58
CA SER A 783 -9.07 26.81 -21.18
C SER A 783 -9.24 26.06 -19.85
N GLY A 784 -8.17 25.50 -19.27
CA GLY A 784 -8.28 24.64 -18.06
C GLY A 784 -7.03 24.52 -17.19
N PHE A 785 -5.97 25.29 -17.47
CA PHE A 785 -4.74 25.34 -16.69
C PHE A 785 -4.33 26.79 -16.38
N GLY A 786 -3.48 26.99 -15.38
CA GLY A 786 -3.07 28.33 -14.94
C GLY A 786 -1.65 28.46 -14.44
N ASP A 787 -1.14 29.69 -14.43
CA ASP A 787 0.15 30.08 -13.85
C ASP A 787 0.01 30.31 -12.34
N MET A 788 -0.11 29.20 -11.61
CA MET A 788 -0.18 29.19 -10.15
C MET A 788 1.09 29.78 -9.52
N ARG A 789 2.25 29.70 -10.18
CA ARG A 789 3.51 30.24 -9.66
C ARG A 789 3.46 31.76 -9.61
N ALA A 790 3.05 32.41 -10.69
CA ALA A 790 2.90 33.86 -10.74
C ALA A 790 1.91 34.35 -9.67
N ALA A 791 0.77 33.68 -9.52
CA ALA A 791 -0.20 34.00 -8.48
C ALA A 791 0.37 33.82 -7.06
N PHE A 792 1.08 32.72 -6.81
CA PHE A 792 1.64 32.43 -5.49
C PHE A 792 2.64 33.50 -5.03
N TYR A 793 3.55 33.94 -5.91
CA TYR A 793 4.50 35.01 -5.59
C TYR A 793 3.87 36.41 -5.63
N GLY A 794 2.87 36.63 -6.50
CA GLY A 794 2.11 37.88 -6.51
C GLY A 794 1.38 38.12 -5.19
N GLY A 795 0.93 37.07 -4.51
CA GLY A 795 0.28 37.14 -3.20
C GLY A 795 1.19 37.53 -2.03
N TYR A 796 2.50 37.72 -2.26
CA TYR A 796 3.44 38.14 -1.22
C TYR A 796 3.33 39.63 -0.92
N GLU A 797 2.95 40.43 -1.91
CA GLU A 797 2.89 41.88 -1.75
C GLU A 797 1.64 42.28 -1.00
N GLU A 798 1.85 42.85 0.20
CA GLU A 798 0.77 43.23 1.10
C GLU A 798 -0.17 44.26 0.48
N SER A 799 0.35 45.16 -0.36
CA SER A 799 -0.45 46.16 -1.07
C SER A 799 -1.39 45.57 -2.13
N ASP A 800 -1.14 44.34 -2.58
CA ASP A 800 -1.89 43.69 -3.66
C ASP A 800 -2.92 42.67 -3.16
N ARG A 801 -3.01 42.50 -1.83
CA ARG A 801 -3.96 41.57 -1.20
C ARG A 801 -4.85 42.28 -0.18
N GLU A 802 -6.08 41.80 -0.07
CA GLU A 802 -7.00 42.13 1.01
C GLU A 802 -7.51 40.84 1.68
N HIS A 803 -8.00 40.97 2.91
CA HIS A 803 -8.68 39.86 3.59
C HIS A 803 -10.19 40.10 3.59
N VAL A 804 -10.96 39.06 3.28
CA VAL A 804 -12.42 39.14 3.17
C VAL A 804 -13.05 38.00 3.97
N LEU A 805 -13.83 38.35 4.99
CA LEU A 805 -14.62 37.38 5.78
C LEU A 805 -15.58 36.61 4.87
N LEU A 806 -15.86 35.33 5.19
CA LEU A 806 -16.69 34.45 4.35
C LEU A 806 -18.06 35.07 3.99
N GLY A 807 -18.73 35.71 4.97
CA GLY A 807 -20.02 36.37 4.73
C GLY A 807 -19.93 37.57 3.77
N ASP A 808 -18.84 38.34 3.84
CA ASP A 808 -18.57 39.43 2.90
C ASP A 808 -18.15 38.92 1.53
N ALA A 809 -17.36 37.85 1.48
CA ALA A 809 -16.97 37.19 0.23
C ALA A 809 -18.23 36.69 -0.50
N GLY A 810 -19.17 36.06 0.23
CA GLY A 810 -20.45 35.63 -0.31
C GLY A 810 -21.29 36.77 -0.90
N ARG A 811 -21.35 37.92 -0.21
CA ARG A 811 -22.01 39.12 -0.73
C ARG A 811 -21.35 39.64 -2.00
N ARG A 812 -20.02 39.80 -1.99
CA ARG A 812 -19.27 40.31 -3.14
C ARG A 812 -19.42 39.41 -4.37
N VAL A 813 -19.36 38.09 -4.20
CA VAL A 813 -19.60 37.12 -5.29
C VAL A 813 -21.05 37.21 -5.79
N ALA A 814 -22.04 37.33 -4.89
CA ALA A 814 -23.43 37.50 -5.28
C ALA A 814 -23.70 38.82 -6.05
N ASP A 815 -22.96 39.88 -5.74
CA ASP A 815 -22.98 41.16 -6.46
C ASP A 815 -22.22 41.12 -7.80
N GLY A 816 -21.66 39.97 -8.19
CA GLY A 816 -20.92 39.79 -9.44
C GLY A 816 -19.46 40.23 -9.41
N LYS A 817 -18.87 40.39 -8.21
CA LYS A 817 -17.43 40.69 -8.08
C LYS A 817 -16.60 39.41 -8.06
N THR A 818 -15.58 39.36 -8.89
CA THR A 818 -14.59 38.28 -8.92
C THR A 818 -13.62 38.43 -7.76
N LEU A 819 -13.50 37.39 -6.93
CA LEU A 819 -12.46 37.29 -5.90
C LEU A 819 -11.47 36.20 -6.32
N VAL A 820 -10.18 36.46 -6.19
CA VAL A 820 -9.12 35.53 -6.63
C VAL A 820 -8.21 35.21 -5.47
N SER A 821 -8.03 33.93 -5.18
CA SER A 821 -7.21 33.49 -4.04
C SER A 821 -5.74 33.84 -4.23
N THR A 822 -5.10 34.32 -3.17
CA THR A 822 -3.64 34.57 -3.13
C THR A 822 -2.86 33.39 -2.54
N THR A 823 -3.55 32.52 -1.81
CA THR A 823 -2.96 31.43 -1.04
C THR A 823 -3.62 30.10 -1.36
N PHE A 824 -3.01 29.01 -0.90
CA PHE A 824 -3.67 27.71 -0.84
C PHE A 824 -4.67 27.73 0.31
N VAL A 825 -5.94 27.39 0.04
CA VAL A 825 -6.95 27.17 1.08
C VAL A 825 -7.17 25.67 1.23
N VAL A 826 -6.68 25.11 2.34
CA VAL A 826 -6.56 23.65 2.54
C VAL A 826 -7.17 23.26 3.89
N PRO A 827 -8.38 22.68 3.92
CA PRO A 827 -8.94 22.06 5.11
C PRO A 827 -8.12 20.84 5.56
N TYR A 828 -7.85 20.72 6.86
CA TYR A 828 -7.06 19.63 7.42
C TYR A 828 -7.71 18.98 8.66
N PRO A 829 -7.96 17.65 8.67
CA PRO A 829 -7.70 16.65 7.61
C PRO A 829 -8.74 16.69 6.47
N PRO A 830 -8.45 16.12 5.28
CA PRO A 830 -7.26 15.33 4.92
C PRO A 830 -6.10 16.13 4.32
N GLY A 831 -6.23 17.43 4.07
CA GLY A 831 -5.14 18.25 3.52
C GLY A 831 -5.10 18.37 2.00
N PHE A 832 -6.26 18.32 1.34
CA PHE A 832 -6.41 18.64 -0.08
C PHE A 832 -6.92 20.09 -0.22
N PRO A 833 -6.35 20.91 -1.12
CA PRO A 833 -6.83 22.26 -1.33
C PRO A 833 -8.24 22.26 -1.93
N VAL A 834 -9.03 23.26 -1.53
CA VAL A 834 -10.28 23.63 -2.22
C VAL A 834 -10.10 24.88 -3.08
N LEU A 835 -9.05 25.66 -2.81
CA LEU A 835 -8.58 26.77 -3.65
C LEU A 835 -7.06 26.77 -3.69
N VAL A 836 -6.51 27.09 -4.86
CA VAL A 836 -5.10 27.40 -5.04
C VAL A 836 -4.89 28.87 -5.43
N PRO A 837 -3.67 29.42 -5.29
CA PRO A 837 -3.37 30.78 -5.74
C PRO A 837 -3.73 30.97 -7.22
N GLY A 838 -4.42 32.06 -7.53
CA GLY A 838 -4.84 32.44 -8.88
C GLY A 838 -6.20 31.92 -9.31
N GLN A 839 -6.86 31.08 -8.50
CA GLN A 839 -8.22 30.61 -8.77
C GLN A 839 -9.29 31.56 -8.24
N VAL A 840 -10.42 31.59 -8.97
CA VAL A 840 -11.59 32.38 -8.59
C VAL A 840 -12.33 31.73 -7.42
N VAL A 841 -12.72 32.50 -6.42
CA VAL A 841 -13.53 31.99 -5.30
C VAL A 841 -14.98 31.81 -5.76
N SER A 842 -15.44 30.55 -5.83
CA SER A 842 -16.81 30.23 -6.24
C SER A 842 -17.80 30.24 -5.07
N LYS A 843 -19.09 30.30 -5.39
CA LYS A 843 -20.18 30.26 -4.41
C LYS A 843 -20.21 28.91 -3.67
N GLU A 844 -19.98 27.83 -4.38
CA GLU A 844 -19.94 26.45 -3.88
C GLU A 844 -18.79 26.27 -2.90
N ILE A 845 -17.62 26.84 -3.20
CA ILE A 845 -16.47 26.82 -2.29
C ILE A 845 -16.77 27.60 -1.01
N LEU A 846 -17.40 28.78 -1.11
CA LEU A 846 -17.78 29.55 0.08
C LEU A 846 -18.80 28.81 0.95
N TYR A 847 -19.78 28.14 0.35
CA TYR A 847 -20.72 27.31 1.10
C TYR A 847 -20.04 26.11 1.75
N PHE A 848 -19.16 25.42 1.02
CA PHE A 848 -18.38 24.33 1.58
C PHE A 848 -17.54 24.78 2.77
N LEU A 849 -16.82 25.90 2.65
CA LEU A 849 -16.01 26.46 3.74
C LEU A 849 -16.84 26.90 4.95
N ALA A 850 -18.07 27.39 4.74
CA ALA A 850 -18.96 27.81 5.82
C ALA A 850 -19.51 26.62 6.62
N GLU A 851 -19.66 25.45 5.99
CA GLU A 851 -20.22 24.22 6.58
C GLU A 851 -19.13 23.22 7.03
N LEU A 852 -17.85 23.56 6.90
CA LEU A 852 -16.76 22.69 7.34
C LEU A 852 -16.67 22.65 8.87
N ASP A 853 -16.78 21.44 9.42
CA ASP A 853 -16.55 21.16 10.85
C ASP A 853 -15.07 21.25 11.27
N VAL A 854 -14.17 21.46 10.31
CA VAL A 854 -12.72 21.45 10.52
C VAL A 854 -12.22 22.81 10.99
N LYS A 855 -11.57 22.84 12.15
CA LYS A 855 -10.99 24.07 12.72
C LYS A 855 -9.67 24.49 12.09
N GLU A 856 -8.91 23.54 11.54
CA GLU A 856 -7.62 23.79 10.91
C GLU A 856 -7.78 23.92 9.39
N ILE A 857 -7.81 25.16 8.89
CA ILE A 857 -7.83 25.45 7.45
C ILE A 857 -6.60 26.30 7.13
N HIS A 858 -5.60 25.70 6.46
CA HIS A 858 -4.40 26.45 6.07
C HIS A 858 -4.79 27.48 4.99
N GLY A 859 -4.28 28.70 5.12
CA GLY A 859 -4.58 29.81 4.21
C GLY A 859 -5.90 30.56 4.48
N TYR A 860 -6.64 30.19 5.52
CA TYR A 860 -7.80 30.91 6.03
C TYR A 860 -7.53 31.43 7.44
N ASN A 861 -7.88 32.69 7.71
CA ASN A 861 -7.82 33.27 9.05
C ASN A 861 -9.25 33.53 9.55
N PRO A 862 -9.68 32.95 10.69
CA PRO A 862 -11.05 33.16 11.20
C PRO A 862 -11.42 34.62 11.50
N ASP A 863 -10.45 35.44 11.89
CA ASP A 863 -10.66 36.85 12.27
C ASP A 863 -10.59 37.81 11.07
N LEU A 864 -9.81 37.46 10.03
CA LEU A 864 -9.58 38.31 8.85
C LEU A 864 -10.33 37.81 7.60
N GLY A 865 -10.51 36.50 7.47
CA GLY A 865 -11.13 35.82 6.34
C GLY A 865 -10.14 35.25 5.33
N LEU A 866 -10.60 35.15 4.08
CA LEU A 866 -9.82 34.66 2.93
C LEU A 866 -8.89 35.76 2.41
N ALA A 867 -7.64 35.40 2.11
CA ALA A 867 -6.69 36.31 1.47
C ALA A 867 -6.86 36.30 -0.06
N VAL A 868 -7.33 37.42 -0.61
CA VAL A 868 -7.66 37.58 -2.04
C VAL A 868 -6.93 38.77 -2.66
N PHE A 869 -6.73 38.76 -3.97
CA PHE A 869 -6.13 39.88 -4.68
C PHE A 869 -7.07 41.10 -4.70
N THR A 870 -6.49 42.30 -4.59
CA THR A 870 -7.24 43.54 -4.85
C THR A 870 -7.57 43.65 -6.33
N GLN A 871 -8.64 44.39 -6.65
CA GLN A 871 -9.04 44.59 -8.05
C GLN A 871 -7.99 45.38 -8.85
N GLU A 872 -7.29 46.34 -8.21
CA GLU A 872 -6.19 47.05 -8.87
C GLU A 872 -5.01 46.12 -9.21
N ALA A 873 -4.69 45.18 -8.32
CA ALA A 873 -3.62 44.20 -8.55
C ALA A 873 -3.96 43.28 -9.71
N LEU A 874 -5.18 42.72 -9.76
CA LEU A 874 -5.63 41.86 -10.85
C LEU A 874 -5.58 42.58 -12.21
N ALA A 875 -6.07 43.82 -12.28
CA ALA A 875 -6.03 44.62 -13.51
C ALA A 875 -4.59 44.88 -14.00
N ARG A 876 -3.66 45.09 -13.07
CA ARG A 876 -2.23 45.29 -13.35
C ARG A 876 -1.55 44.00 -13.81
N MET A 877 -1.87 42.87 -13.17
CA MET A 877 -1.29 41.57 -13.49
C MET A 877 -1.83 41.00 -14.82
N ALA A 878 -3.08 41.30 -15.17
CA ALA A 878 -3.66 40.94 -16.46
C ALA A 878 -3.04 41.70 -17.66
N ASN A 879 -2.46 42.88 -17.42
CA ASN A 879 -1.83 43.71 -18.45
C ASN A 879 -0.43 44.14 -18.00
N PRO A 880 0.55 43.23 -17.95
CA PRO A 880 1.90 43.59 -17.55
C PRO A 880 2.44 44.66 -18.52
N PRO A 881 3.05 45.75 -18.02
CA PRO A 881 3.59 46.79 -18.89
C PRO A 881 4.63 46.16 -19.83
N ARG A 882 4.45 46.37 -21.15
CA ARG A 882 5.43 45.93 -22.16
C ARG A 882 6.80 46.42 -21.72
N ALA A 883 7.73 45.49 -21.50
CA ALA A 883 9.13 45.83 -21.27
C ALA A 883 9.57 46.76 -22.41
N SER A 884 9.85 48.02 -22.07
CA SER A 884 10.39 48.98 -23.01
C SER A 884 11.71 48.42 -23.51
N ASN A 885 11.79 48.14 -24.81
CA ASN A 885 13.06 47.98 -25.50
C ASN A 885 13.91 49.22 -25.19
N ALA A 886 14.83 49.09 -24.23
CA ALA A 886 15.93 50.02 -24.08
C ALA A 886 16.84 49.80 -25.30
N SER A 887 16.64 50.63 -26.32
CA SER A 887 17.58 50.79 -27.41
C SER A 887 18.98 51.01 -26.83
N PRO A 888 20.04 50.35 -27.35
CA PRO A 888 21.39 50.68 -26.94
C PRO A 888 21.64 52.12 -27.36
N ALA A 889 21.97 52.97 -26.38
CA ALA A 889 22.33 54.35 -26.61
C ALA A 889 23.56 54.41 -27.53
N ASP A 890 23.39 55.05 -28.69
CA ASP A 890 24.48 55.59 -29.48
C ASP A 890 25.40 56.41 -28.58
N THR A 891 26.63 55.93 -28.41
CA THR A 891 27.75 56.75 -27.94
C THR A 891 28.76 56.84 -29.07
N ALA A 892 28.51 57.79 -29.96
CA ALA A 892 29.51 58.40 -30.82
C ALA A 892 29.96 59.72 -30.18
N SER A 893 31.13 59.71 -29.54
CA SER A 893 32.16 60.78 -29.54
C SER A 893 33.32 60.38 -28.65
#